data_AF-A0A1A8R5K9-F1
#
_entry.id   AF-A0A1A8R5K9-F1
#
_cell.length_a   1.000
_cell.length_b   1.000
_cell.length_c   1.000
_cell.angle_alpha   90.00
_cell.angle_beta   90.00
_cell.angle_gamma   90.00
#
_symmetry.space_group_name_H-M   'P 1'
#
loop_
_entity.id
_entity.type
_entity.pdbx_description
1 polymer ?
#
loop_
_entity_poly.entity_id
_entity_poly.type
_entity_poly.pdbx_seq_one_letter_code
_entity_poly.pdbx_strand_id
1 'polypeptide(L)'
;MYSHGSESLINQAREIQEPELQKFYSRLVKLLQVKELSHETLDSLQRLQLILFANKFTKILPAELQQKLLSLLSSPAEQLQVLGSAVLRETLPPSGQELNFSEENLSQLNTHAAALLLSQARSRADLSNLCAQLIRSLESRPSEGPTQSLMFTLPVLNTVFTLSPECLTEDHVTLLSKKLVDWLRYASIVQGGGASSGGFFTGPRSRQPLPIAELDGSVSGDFFTVLCVGQGFTEDQWMNVYSFSMLRHWLLTHHSVSNTAVDADDRSEVEGSVVSVVSVTSSSSRLLPPKERLREKAFQYCQRLIEQCDRRAQKKADSELQKACLVEAVCILDCVCAEDASMVYRAFPCMKALFGRLSSDLSFARVLLPIAQFYLNHGEMDTVDCERVWKLVFGQFPAELFNDAFLAYELLRFLRLNLENIQSRAPEFVQFFPNFLKFLAWDSPAVVEDFVDLLPSLVTTGTAVELLHTLLDLPCLTATLVLQLRSTCLPIADPNSRGLLSLEAFRNPAFRGLFLFLLRAQAGSGDTIDRLGTLHELLAEAADWPRVVRCAQTVPVLLHVYFNTVVKMDDRKLLAHLVLVMLERSSLLLRIPSYSKEIHRVFSCHLRRLCKLHPSLVVDQSHELLEFAGATANVYNKEEVYTHVVWVLGEYLSVSSDSRCSVKLITSCFEALEAVLFEITSSTPPPGTICPAPRVITTLMSALAKLASRSHDLIPRASLFLSKLRTVSRNGSVAWCADEEDLVAIVTRGEELWSLLKAPGVAQSVLTPPAYVTTPRWHRDTSVAMPLQLRALTSLTHSQ
;
A
#
# COMPACT_ATOMS: atom_id res chain seq x y z
N MET A 1 -4.17 18.68 -10.43
CA MET A 1 -5.34 19.37 -11.05
C MET A 1 -4.80 20.49 -11.92
N TYR A 2 -5.19 20.55 -13.20
CA TYR A 2 -4.75 21.57 -14.16
C TYR A 2 -5.38 22.93 -13.82
N SER A 3 -4.71 24.05 -14.14
CA SER A 3 -5.25 25.40 -13.90
C SER A 3 -6.42 25.70 -14.87
N HIS A 4 -7.30 26.65 -14.53
CA HIS A 4 -8.44 27.04 -15.38
C HIS A 4 -8.05 27.48 -16.81
N GLY A 5 -6.84 28.02 -17.01
CA GLY A 5 -6.34 28.34 -18.35
C GLY A 5 -6.06 27.10 -19.20
N SER A 6 -5.54 26.04 -18.58
CA SER A 6 -5.31 24.75 -19.25
C SER A 6 -6.59 24.00 -19.61
N GLU A 7 -7.68 24.14 -18.84
CA GLU A 7 -8.98 23.57 -19.20
C GLU A 7 -9.55 24.19 -20.49
N SER A 8 -9.38 25.51 -20.68
CA SER A 8 -9.84 26.22 -21.88
C SER A 8 -9.15 25.72 -23.16
N LEU A 9 -7.83 25.49 -23.11
CA LEU A 9 -7.05 25.00 -24.26
C LEU A 9 -7.40 23.55 -24.63
N ILE A 10 -7.66 22.69 -23.64
CA ILE A 10 -8.06 21.29 -23.87
C ILE A 10 -9.45 21.22 -24.51
N ASN A 11 -10.39 22.08 -24.09
CA ASN A 11 -11.71 22.15 -24.71
C ASN A 11 -11.63 22.61 -26.17
N GLN A 12 -10.84 23.65 -26.46
CA GLN A 12 -10.59 24.10 -27.84
C GLN A 12 -9.96 23.00 -28.71
N ALA A 13 -9.04 22.21 -28.16
CA ALA A 13 -8.39 21.11 -28.87
C ALA A 13 -9.35 19.93 -29.17
N ARG A 14 -10.37 19.73 -28.34
CA ARG A 14 -11.43 18.72 -28.55
C ARG A 14 -12.48 19.14 -29.57
N GLU A 15 -12.75 20.44 -29.67
CA GLU A 15 -13.81 21.00 -30.52
C GLU A 15 -13.35 21.33 -31.96
N ILE A 16 -12.09 21.09 -32.30
CA ILE A 16 -11.55 21.39 -33.64
C ILE A 16 -12.25 20.56 -34.73
N GLN A 17 -12.75 21.24 -35.76
CA GLN A 17 -13.45 20.57 -36.87
C GLN A 17 -12.45 19.97 -37.89
N GLU A 18 -12.80 18.85 -38.49
CA GLU A 18 -11.99 18.15 -39.50
C GLU A 18 -11.47 19.05 -40.65
N PRO A 19 -12.26 19.94 -41.29
CA PRO A 19 -11.75 20.81 -42.35
C PRO A 19 -10.72 21.84 -41.86
N GLU A 20 -10.81 22.28 -40.61
CA GLU A 20 -9.83 23.20 -40.01
C GLU A 20 -8.53 22.47 -39.69
N LEU A 21 -8.64 21.22 -39.24
CA LEU A 21 -7.52 20.34 -38.98
C LEU A 21 -6.74 19.99 -40.26
N GLN A 22 -7.42 19.73 -41.37
CA GLN A 22 -6.77 19.48 -42.67
C GLN A 22 -6.02 20.72 -43.20
N LYS A 23 -6.59 21.92 -43.02
CA LYS A 23 -5.89 23.18 -43.32
C LYS A 23 -4.67 23.37 -42.42
N PHE A 24 -4.77 22.99 -41.15
CA PHE A 24 -3.65 23.02 -40.22
C PHE A 24 -2.52 22.06 -40.62
N TYR A 25 -2.83 20.81 -41.00
CA TYR A 25 -1.83 19.86 -41.50
C TYR A 25 -1.10 20.36 -42.74
N SER A 26 -1.83 20.87 -43.73
CA SER A 26 -1.21 21.40 -44.97
C SER A 26 -0.31 22.62 -44.71
N ARG A 27 -0.64 23.47 -43.73
CA ARG A 27 0.24 24.56 -43.27
C ARG A 27 1.51 24.01 -42.61
N LEU A 28 1.37 23.02 -41.73
CA LEU A 28 2.51 22.42 -41.03
C LEU A 28 3.49 21.73 -41.99
N VAL A 29 2.98 21.00 -43.00
CA VAL A 29 3.82 20.39 -44.04
C VAL A 29 4.67 21.44 -44.78
N LYS A 30 4.10 22.61 -45.09
CA LYS A 30 4.83 23.72 -45.72
C LYS A 30 5.90 24.31 -44.80
N LEU A 31 5.60 24.45 -43.51
CA LEU A 31 6.59 24.93 -42.52
C LEU A 31 7.77 23.96 -42.38
N LEU A 32 7.50 22.64 -42.39
CA LEU A 32 8.51 21.59 -42.33
C LEU A 32 9.33 21.41 -43.63
N GLN A 33 9.01 22.14 -44.71
CA GLN A 33 9.80 22.14 -45.95
C GLN A 33 10.92 23.19 -45.96
N VAL A 34 10.87 24.17 -45.06
CA VAL A 34 11.85 25.27 -45.00
C VAL A 34 13.15 24.76 -44.35
N LYS A 35 14.31 25.09 -44.95
CA LYS A 35 15.65 24.66 -44.47
C LYS A 35 16.01 25.20 -43.07
N GLU A 36 15.46 26.35 -42.69
CA GLU A 36 15.61 26.94 -41.36
C GLU A 36 14.26 26.89 -40.63
N LEU A 37 14.16 26.04 -39.61
CA LEU A 37 12.93 25.80 -38.88
C LEU A 37 12.73 26.92 -37.83
N SER A 38 11.66 27.68 -37.98
CA SER A 38 11.34 28.87 -37.17
C SER A 38 10.59 28.53 -35.86
N HIS A 39 10.50 29.50 -34.94
CA HIS A 39 9.68 29.39 -33.71
C HIS A 39 8.22 29.00 -33.99
N GLU A 40 7.68 29.46 -35.13
CA GLU A 40 6.33 29.11 -35.59
C GLU A 40 6.16 27.61 -35.87
N THR A 41 7.24 26.92 -36.25
CA THR A 41 7.25 25.46 -36.45
C THR A 41 7.15 24.74 -35.10
N LEU A 42 7.86 25.21 -34.08
CA LEU A 42 7.80 24.66 -32.73
C LEU A 42 6.41 24.82 -32.11
N ASP A 43 5.84 26.03 -32.18
CA ASP A 43 4.49 26.31 -31.68
C ASP A 43 3.43 25.44 -32.38
N SER A 44 3.58 25.24 -33.69
CA SER A 44 2.68 24.40 -34.47
C SER A 44 2.81 22.91 -34.12
N LEU A 45 4.02 22.41 -33.82
CA LEU A 45 4.23 21.03 -33.37
C LEU A 45 3.68 20.80 -31.94
N GLN A 46 3.87 21.75 -31.03
CA GLN A 46 3.28 21.70 -29.68
C GLN A 46 1.74 21.71 -29.73
N ARG A 47 1.16 22.54 -30.60
CA ARG A 47 -0.28 22.59 -30.81
C ARG A 47 -0.81 21.28 -31.40
N LEU A 48 -0.08 20.68 -32.34
CA LEU A 48 -0.43 19.36 -32.89
C LEU A 48 -0.42 18.29 -31.80
N GLN A 49 0.62 18.26 -30.96
CA GLN A 49 0.71 17.32 -29.83
C GLN A 49 -0.47 17.48 -28.86
N LEU A 50 -0.86 18.72 -28.53
CA LEU A 50 -2.02 19.00 -27.68
C LEU A 50 -3.33 18.50 -28.31
N ILE A 51 -3.52 18.70 -29.62
CA ILE A 51 -4.71 18.24 -30.36
C ILE A 51 -4.80 16.71 -30.35
N LEU A 52 -3.68 16.02 -30.52
CA LEU A 52 -3.64 14.54 -30.46
C LEU A 52 -3.92 14.05 -29.04
N PHE A 53 -3.27 14.62 -28.03
CA PHE A 53 -3.46 14.23 -26.62
C PHE A 53 -4.88 14.49 -26.09
N ALA A 54 -5.51 15.61 -26.47
CA ALA A 54 -6.84 15.98 -25.98
C ALA A 54 -7.97 15.07 -26.50
N ASN A 55 -7.73 14.40 -27.62
CA ASN A 55 -8.67 13.51 -28.31
C ASN A 55 -8.32 12.05 -28.01
N LYS A 56 -9.10 11.36 -27.17
CA LYS A 56 -8.84 9.98 -26.69
C LYS A 56 -8.81 8.86 -27.76
N PHE A 57 -8.83 9.19 -29.06
CA PHE A 57 -8.80 8.23 -30.16
C PHE A 57 -7.55 8.44 -31.01
N THR A 58 -6.80 7.35 -31.25
CA THR A 58 -5.64 7.34 -32.15
C THR A 58 -6.05 7.77 -33.56
N LYS A 59 -5.53 8.90 -34.05
CA LYS A 59 -5.80 9.42 -35.40
C LYS A 59 -4.70 9.03 -36.38
N ILE A 60 -5.05 8.82 -37.64
CA ILE A 60 -4.09 8.60 -38.74
C ILE A 60 -3.69 9.96 -39.30
N LEU A 61 -2.40 10.27 -39.30
CA LEU A 61 -1.88 11.50 -39.92
C LEU A 61 -1.79 11.35 -41.46
N PRO A 62 -1.86 12.46 -42.23
CA PRO A 62 -1.53 12.43 -43.65
C PRO A 62 -0.10 11.92 -43.88
N ALA A 63 0.09 11.03 -44.86
CA ALA A 63 1.37 10.37 -45.13
C ALA A 63 2.53 11.35 -45.38
N GLU A 64 2.26 12.46 -46.06
CA GLU A 64 3.26 13.53 -46.31
C GLU A 64 3.74 14.19 -45.01
N LEU A 65 2.82 14.45 -44.07
CA LEU A 65 3.16 15.02 -42.78
C LEU A 65 3.96 14.03 -41.94
N GLN A 66 3.59 12.75 -41.96
CA GLN A 66 4.29 11.71 -41.24
C GLN A 66 5.73 11.51 -41.73
N GLN A 67 5.96 11.49 -43.05
CA GLN A 67 7.33 11.42 -43.60
C GLN A 67 8.20 12.61 -43.19
N LYS A 68 7.61 13.82 -43.15
CA LYS A 68 8.34 15.01 -42.68
C LYS A 68 8.64 14.96 -41.19
N LEU A 69 7.71 14.48 -40.37
CA LEU A 69 7.94 14.25 -38.94
C LEU A 69 9.03 13.20 -38.70
N LEU A 70 9.10 12.13 -39.50
CA LEU A 70 10.19 11.14 -39.42
C LEU A 70 11.55 11.77 -39.73
N SER A 71 11.62 12.67 -40.72
CA SER A 71 12.87 13.37 -41.04
C SER A 71 13.37 14.32 -39.94
N LEU A 72 12.48 14.76 -39.03
CA LEU A 72 12.86 15.57 -37.87
C LEU A 72 13.64 14.77 -36.81
N LEU A 73 13.54 13.44 -36.81
CA LEU A 73 14.28 12.59 -35.86
C LEU A 73 15.79 12.67 -36.08
N SER A 74 16.23 13.02 -37.30
CA SER A 74 17.63 13.24 -37.67
C SER A 74 18.04 14.72 -37.68
N SER A 75 17.20 15.62 -37.16
CA SER A 75 17.48 17.07 -37.08
C SER A 75 18.62 17.37 -36.09
N PRO A 76 19.49 18.36 -36.32
CA PRO A 76 20.52 18.75 -35.35
C PRO A 76 19.96 19.42 -34.07
N ALA A 77 18.68 19.81 -34.06
CA ALA A 77 18.05 20.46 -32.91
C ALA A 77 17.20 19.48 -32.08
N GLU A 78 17.60 19.28 -30.82
CA GLU A 78 16.97 18.32 -29.89
C GLU A 78 15.46 18.57 -29.68
N GLN A 79 15.04 19.84 -29.56
CA GLN A 79 13.63 20.19 -29.36
C GLN A 79 12.71 19.69 -30.49
N LEU A 80 13.21 19.67 -31.73
CA LEU A 80 12.47 19.16 -32.88
C LEU A 80 12.41 17.63 -32.91
N GLN A 81 13.47 16.96 -32.46
CA GLN A 81 13.48 15.51 -32.27
C GLN A 81 12.46 15.08 -31.19
N VAL A 82 12.42 15.82 -30.07
CA VAL A 82 11.48 15.58 -28.96
C VAL A 82 10.03 15.73 -29.42
N LEU A 83 9.68 16.85 -30.05
CA LEU A 83 8.31 17.11 -30.50
C LEU A 83 7.89 16.20 -31.65
N GLY A 84 8.78 15.94 -32.62
CA GLY A 84 8.54 15.02 -33.72
C GLY A 84 8.26 13.60 -33.22
N SER A 85 9.07 13.09 -32.29
CA SER A 85 8.83 11.78 -31.68
C SER A 85 7.56 11.75 -30.82
N ALA A 86 7.25 12.80 -30.06
CA ALA A 86 6.03 12.87 -29.25
C ALA A 86 4.75 12.84 -30.09
N VAL A 87 4.73 13.57 -31.20
CA VAL A 87 3.60 13.55 -32.15
C VAL A 87 3.44 12.18 -32.79
N LEU A 88 4.54 11.56 -33.25
CA LEU A 88 4.48 10.26 -33.92
C LEU A 88 4.02 9.12 -32.97
N ARG A 89 4.35 9.19 -31.68
CA ARG A 89 3.91 8.21 -30.66
C ARG A 89 2.39 8.15 -30.48
N GLU A 90 1.70 9.28 -30.65
CA GLU A 90 0.25 9.39 -30.49
C GLU A 90 -0.53 9.00 -31.77
N THR A 91 0.15 8.47 -32.80
CA THR A 91 -0.42 8.25 -34.13
C THR A 91 -0.20 6.81 -34.60
N LEU A 92 -1.18 6.29 -35.35
CA LEU A 92 -1.05 4.96 -35.97
C LEU A 92 -0.12 5.04 -37.19
N PRO A 93 0.79 4.06 -37.40
CA PRO A 93 1.55 4.00 -38.63
C PRO A 93 0.60 3.76 -39.82
N PRO A 94 0.96 4.17 -41.05
CA PRO A 94 0.12 3.94 -42.22
C PRO A 94 0.05 2.42 -42.49
N SER A 95 -1.09 1.93 -42.94
CA SER A 95 -1.28 0.51 -43.29
C SER A 95 -0.38 0.14 -44.47
N GLY A 96 0.49 -0.87 -44.31
CA GLY A 96 1.30 -1.44 -45.41
C GLY A 96 2.72 -0.90 -45.58
N GLN A 97 3.17 0.07 -44.78
CA GLN A 97 4.61 0.36 -44.61
C GLN A 97 5.05 -0.21 -43.27
N GLU A 98 5.64 -1.40 -43.29
CA GLU A 98 6.54 -1.84 -42.23
C GLU A 98 7.56 -0.72 -42.03
N LEU A 99 7.77 -0.27 -40.78
CA LEU A 99 8.92 0.54 -40.45
C LEU A 99 10.16 -0.35 -40.56
N ASN A 100 10.55 -0.70 -41.78
CA ASN A 100 11.77 -1.41 -42.10
C ASN A 100 12.91 -0.40 -41.93
N PHE A 101 13.36 -0.24 -40.69
CA PHE A 101 14.59 0.49 -40.41
C PHE A 101 15.75 -0.30 -41.03
N SER A 102 16.33 0.24 -42.11
CA SER A 102 17.58 -0.27 -42.69
C SER A 102 18.74 -0.09 -41.71
N GLU A 103 19.82 -0.87 -41.88
CA GLU A 103 21.06 -0.75 -41.09
C GLU A 103 21.63 0.69 -41.08
N GLU A 104 21.37 1.49 -42.11
CA GLU A 104 21.78 2.90 -42.19
C GLU A 104 21.03 3.80 -41.19
N ASN A 105 19.77 3.52 -40.86
CA ASN A 105 18.96 4.34 -39.94
C ASN A 105 19.27 4.04 -38.46
N LEU A 106 19.79 2.85 -38.15
CA LEU A 106 20.27 2.48 -36.82
C LEU A 106 21.50 3.30 -36.39
N SER A 107 22.30 3.78 -37.34
CA SER A 107 23.46 4.66 -37.06
C SER A 107 23.06 6.04 -36.50
N GLN A 108 21.79 6.43 -36.67
CA GLN A 108 21.22 7.71 -36.23
C GLN A 108 20.29 7.58 -35.02
N LEU A 109 20.24 6.41 -34.37
CA LEU A 109 19.34 6.16 -33.25
C LEU A 109 19.66 7.08 -32.07
N ASN A 110 18.69 7.92 -31.69
CA ASN A 110 18.73 8.71 -30.45
C ASN A 110 17.64 8.20 -29.48
N THR A 111 17.66 8.67 -28.22
CA THR A 111 16.69 8.29 -27.18
C THR A 111 15.24 8.45 -27.64
N HIS A 112 14.95 9.49 -28.43
CA HIS A 112 13.61 9.85 -28.88
C HIS A 112 13.09 8.94 -30.00
N ALA A 113 13.95 8.60 -30.96
CA ALA A 113 13.64 7.63 -32.02
C ALA A 113 13.40 6.23 -31.44
N ALA A 114 14.15 5.85 -30.41
CA ALA A 114 13.97 4.55 -29.80
C ALA A 114 12.68 4.40 -28.98
N ALA A 115 12.29 5.45 -28.25
CA ALA A 115 10.99 5.46 -27.55
C ALA A 115 9.81 5.37 -28.55
N LEU A 116 9.96 5.99 -29.73
CA LEU A 116 8.99 5.88 -30.81
C LEU A 116 8.92 4.45 -31.36
N LEU A 117 10.05 3.82 -31.65
CA LEU A 117 10.15 2.44 -32.13
C LEU A 117 9.39 1.46 -31.22
N LEU A 118 9.59 1.58 -29.91
CA LEU A 118 8.94 0.73 -28.93
C LEU A 118 7.42 0.94 -28.89
N SER A 119 6.95 2.18 -29.00
CA SER A 119 5.50 2.49 -29.01
C SER A 119 4.77 2.03 -30.27
N GLN A 120 5.46 1.93 -31.40
CA GLN A 120 4.87 1.63 -32.71
C GLN A 120 5.05 0.18 -33.13
N ALA A 121 5.71 -0.65 -32.32
CA ALA A 121 5.83 -2.08 -32.54
C ALA A 121 4.44 -2.73 -32.54
N ARG A 122 4.04 -3.31 -33.67
CA ARG A 122 2.70 -3.88 -33.88
C ARG A 122 2.61 -5.34 -33.46
N SER A 123 3.72 -6.06 -33.47
CA SER A 123 3.79 -7.48 -33.15
C SER A 123 5.04 -7.85 -32.35
N ARG A 124 5.01 -8.99 -31.64
CA ARG A 124 6.19 -9.55 -30.96
C ARG A 124 7.32 -9.92 -31.94
N ALA A 125 6.98 -10.27 -33.19
CA ALA A 125 7.97 -10.59 -34.23
C ALA A 125 8.79 -9.36 -34.64
N ASP A 126 8.16 -8.19 -34.75
CA ASP A 126 8.85 -6.93 -35.05
C ASP A 126 9.85 -6.56 -33.94
N LEU A 127 9.47 -6.76 -32.68
CA LEU A 127 10.34 -6.56 -31.52
C LEU A 127 11.52 -7.54 -31.52
N SER A 128 11.29 -8.81 -31.87
CA SER A 128 12.36 -9.82 -31.98
C SER A 128 13.38 -9.46 -33.08
N ASN A 129 12.90 -8.97 -34.23
CA ASN A 129 13.76 -8.54 -35.33
C ASN A 129 14.59 -7.31 -34.96
N LEU A 130 13.96 -6.30 -34.35
CA LEU A 130 14.64 -5.11 -33.85
C LEU A 130 15.70 -5.47 -32.80
N CYS A 131 15.36 -6.38 -31.87
CA CYS A 131 16.29 -6.88 -30.86
C CYS A 131 17.52 -7.53 -31.52
N ALA A 132 17.32 -8.45 -32.47
CA ALA A 132 18.41 -9.10 -33.20
C ALA A 132 19.29 -8.11 -34.00
N GLN A 133 18.71 -7.03 -34.53
CA GLN A 133 19.48 -5.97 -35.21
C GLN A 133 20.31 -5.14 -34.23
N LEU A 134 19.74 -4.71 -33.11
CA LEU A 134 20.44 -3.95 -32.08
C LEU A 134 21.59 -4.76 -31.45
N ILE A 135 21.37 -6.06 -31.24
CA ILE A 135 22.42 -6.95 -30.72
C ILE A 135 23.55 -7.13 -31.74
N ARG A 136 23.24 -7.31 -33.03
CA ARG A 136 24.24 -7.35 -34.10
C ARG A 136 25.05 -6.05 -34.20
N SER A 137 24.45 -4.89 -33.98
CA SER A 137 25.20 -3.63 -33.94
C SER A 137 26.21 -3.53 -32.79
N LEU A 138 26.04 -4.31 -31.71
CA LEU A 138 27.03 -4.37 -30.62
C LEU A 138 28.23 -5.26 -30.97
N GLU A 139 28.15 -6.08 -32.02
CA GLU A 139 29.23 -6.96 -32.48
C GLU A 139 30.21 -6.28 -33.44
N SER A 140 29.77 -5.25 -34.17
CA SER A 140 30.56 -4.59 -35.20
C SER A 140 31.85 -3.98 -34.61
N ARG A 141 32.98 -4.17 -35.29
CA ARG A 141 34.26 -3.54 -34.90
C ARG A 141 34.22 -2.06 -35.28
N PRO A 142 34.77 -1.15 -34.47
CA PRO A 142 34.71 0.30 -34.69
C PRO A 142 35.55 0.81 -35.89
N SER A 143 36.00 -0.05 -36.82
CA SER A 143 37.02 0.32 -37.81
C SER A 143 36.51 0.80 -39.17
N GLU A 144 35.21 0.79 -39.49
CA GLU A 144 34.73 1.23 -40.81
C GLU A 144 33.39 1.97 -40.72
N GLY A 145 33.43 3.31 -40.71
CA GLY A 145 32.24 4.19 -40.86
C GLY A 145 32.17 5.35 -39.86
N PRO A 146 31.28 6.34 -40.10
CA PRO A 146 31.01 7.39 -39.11
C PRO A 146 30.58 6.75 -37.80
N THR A 147 31.17 7.20 -36.68
CA THR A 147 30.97 6.68 -35.32
C THR A 147 29.49 6.44 -35.02
N GLN A 148 29.06 5.18 -35.08
CA GLN A 148 27.76 4.74 -34.59
C GLN A 148 27.75 4.98 -33.07
N SER A 149 26.90 5.87 -32.57
CA SER A 149 26.78 6.08 -31.13
C SER A 149 26.03 4.89 -30.51
N LEU A 150 26.77 3.91 -29.96
CA LEU A 150 26.17 2.76 -29.27
C LEU A 150 25.53 3.14 -27.92
N MET A 151 25.68 4.41 -27.51
CA MET A 151 25.26 4.97 -26.23
C MET A 151 23.78 4.71 -25.92
N PHE A 152 22.92 4.62 -26.94
CA PHE A 152 21.48 4.43 -26.75
C PHE A 152 21.02 2.99 -26.94
N THR A 153 21.87 2.09 -27.47
CA THR A 153 21.48 0.72 -27.81
C THR A 153 21.09 -0.09 -26.57
N LEU A 154 21.88 0.01 -25.50
CA LEU A 154 21.65 -0.72 -24.26
C LEU A 154 20.34 -0.31 -23.55
N PRO A 155 20.07 0.98 -23.25
CA PRO A 155 18.79 1.39 -22.65
C PRO A 155 17.55 0.92 -23.41
N VAL A 156 17.65 0.89 -24.74
CA VAL A 156 16.56 0.45 -25.62
C VAL A 156 16.36 -1.04 -25.52
N LEU A 157 17.45 -1.82 -25.59
CA LEU A 157 17.43 -3.26 -25.36
C LEU A 157 16.82 -3.59 -23.99
N ASN A 158 17.22 -2.90 -22.92
CA ASN A 158 16.64 -3.09 -21.59
C ASN A 158 15.12 -2.87 -21.57
N THR A 159 14.64 -1.86 -22.30
CA THR A 159 13.19 -1.60 -22.40
C THR A 159 12.48 -2.69 -23.21
N VAL A 160 13.09 -3.22 -24.29
CA VAL A 160 12.58 -4.38 -25.02
C VAL A 160 12.47 -5.59 -24.09
N PHE A 161 13.49 -5.86 -23.27
CA PHE A 161 13.52 -6.99 -22.34
C PHE A 161 12.45 -6.90 -21.26
N THR A 162 12.20 -5.69 -20.75
CA THR A 162 11.12 -5.45 -19.78
C THR A 162 9.74 -5.74 -20.38
N LEU A 163 9.53 -5.42 -21.66
CA LEU A 163 8.24 -5.61 -22.34
C LEU A 163 8.02 -7.01 -22.90
N SER A 164 9.08 -7.66 -23.39
CA SER A 164 9.01 -8.97 -24.06
C SER A 164 10.32 -9.76 -23.89
N PRO A 165 10.55 -10.42 -22.74
CA PRO A 165 11.78 -11.17 -22.47
C PRO A 165 11.95 -12.39 -23.40
N GLU A 166 10.84 -12.92 -23.94
CA GLU A 166 10.81 -14.04 -24.89
C GLU A 166 11.50 -13.73 -26.24
N CYS A 167 11.80 -12.46 -26.55
CA CYS A 167 12.48 -12.06 -27.79
C CYS A 167 13.97 -12.45 -27.82
N LEU A 168 14.56 -12.87 -26.70
CA LEU A 168 15.97 -13.22 -26.59
C LEU A 168 16.20 -14.72 -26.84
N THR A 169 17.12 -15.04 -27.74
CA THR A 169 17.65 -16.39 -27.91
C THR A 169 18.78 -16.65 -26.92
N GLU A 170 19.13 -17.91 -26.67
CA GLU A 170 20.25 -18.25 -25.77
C GLU A 170 21.59 -17.67 -26.26
N ASP A 171 21.79 -17.61 -27.58
CA ASP A 171 22.96 -16.97 -28.20
C ASP A 171 23.02 -15.47 -27.90
N HIS A 172 21.88 -14.77 -28.01
CA HIS A 172 21.77 -13.36 -27.67
C HIS A 172 22.12 -13.11 -26.20
N VAL A 173 21.63 -13.96 -25.29
CA VAL A 173 21.92 -13.86 -23.85
C VAL A 173 23.41 -14.07 -23.56
N THR A 174 24.01 -15.07 -24.22
CA THR A 174 25.43 -15.40 -24.07
C THR A 174 26.33 -14.27 -24.56
N LEU A 175 26.00 -13.70 -25.72
CA LEU A 175 26.71 -12.56 -26.30
C LEU A 175 26.60 -11.31 -25.43
N LEU A 176 25.39 -10.93 -25.00
CA LEU A 176 25.21 -9.76 -24.14
C LEU A 176 25.94 -9.94 -22.81
N SER A 177 25.86 -11.13 -22.20
CA SER A 177 26.55 -11.41 -20.94
C SER A 177 28.06 -11.22 -21.07
N LYS A 178 28.65 -11.64 -22.21
CA LYS A 178 30.07 -11.42 -22.50
C LYS A 178 30.40 -9.93 -22.65
N LYS A 179 29.57 -9.17 -23.37
CA LYS A 179 29.76 -7.72 -23.55
C LYS A 179 29.63 -6.95 -22.25
N LEU A 180 28.63 -7.26 -21.43
CA LEU A 180 28.44 -6.69 -20.08
C LEU A 180 29.68 -6.96 -19.20
N VAL A 181 30.21 -8.18 -19.21
CA VAL A 181 31.47 -8.51 -18.52
C VAL A 181 32.62 -7.62 -18.99
N ASP A 182 32.75 -7.44 -20.29
CA ASP A 182 33.85 -6.68 -20.86
C ASP A 182 33.75 -5.19 -20.49
N TRP A 183 32.55 -4.60 -20.56
CA TRP A 183 32.32 -3.22 -20.15
C TRP A 183 32.48 -3.00 -18.64
N LEU A 184 31.96 -3.90 -17.80
CA LEU A 184 32.07 -3.78 -16.34
C LEU A 184 33.53 -3.87 -15.86
N ARG A 185 34.36 -4.73 -16.47
CA ARG A 185 35.73 -4.99 -15.96
C ARG A 185 36.83 -4.26 -16.72
N TYR A 186 36.67 -4.00 -18.01
CA TYR A 186 37.77 -3.54 -18.88
C TYR A 186 37.51 -2.18 -19.54
N ALA A 187 36.53 -1.41 -19.06
CA ALA A 187 36.38 -0.02 -19.47
C ALA A 187 37.63 0.81 -19.13
N SER A 188 37.95 1.76 -19.99
CA SER A 188 39.10 2.65 -19.94
C SER A 188 39.15 3.44 -18.63
N ILE A 189 40.33 3.57 -18.04
CA ILE A 189 40.61 4.38 -16.84
C ILE A 189 41.19 5.76 -17.19
N VAL A 190 41.06 6.15 -18.46
CA VAL A 190 41.62 7.37 -19.03
C VAL A 190 40.47 8.23 -19.56
N GLN A 191 40.53 9.54 -19.32
CA GLN A 191 39.48 10.47 -19.72
C GLN A 191 39.33 10.52 -21.24
N GLY A 192 38.09 10.62 -21.72
CA GLY A 192 37.79 10.88 -23.12
C GLY A 192 38.32 12.26 -23.51
N GLY A 193 38.92 12.35 -24.70
CA GLY A 193 39.55 13.59 -25.17
C GLY A 193 38.55 14.75 -25.28
N GLY A 194 38.53 15.64 -24.29
CA GLY A 194 37.82 16.92 -24.35
C GLY A 194 38.70 17.98 -25.03
N ALA A 195 38.12 18.72 -25.98
CA ALA A 195 38.76 19.86 -26.63
C ALA A 195 39.34 20.82 -25.58
N SER A 196 40.66 20.98 -25.56
CA SER A 196 41.32 21.98 -24.71
C SER A 196 40.78 23.37 -25.07
N SER A 197 40.25 24.10 -24.10
CA SER A 197 40.13 25.55 -24.20
C SER A 197 41.50 26.12 -24.56
N GLY A 198 41.60 26.77 -25.72
CA GLY A 198 42.86 27.21 -26.31
C GLY A 198 43.73 28.04 -25.37
N GLY A 199 44.80 27.44 -24.88
CA GLY A 199 45.95 28.12 -24.29
C GLY A 199 47.09 28.13 -25.28
N PHE A 200 47.55 29.31 -25.69
CA PHE A 200 48.52 29.57 -26.77
C PHE A 200 49.95 29.02 -26.53
N PHE A 201 50.19 28.30 -25.43
CA PHE A 201 51.49 27.72 -25.07
C PHE A 201 51.35 26.31 -24.49
N THR A 202 51.15 25.29 -25.33
CA THR A 202 51.39 23.89 -24.93
C THR A 202 52.24 23.18 -25.99
N GLY A 203 53.45 22.77 -25.59
CA GLY A 203 54.38 22.02 -26.45
C GLY A 203 53.97 20.56 -26.65
N PRO A 204 54.61 19.80 -27.56
CA PRO A 204 54.14 18.50 -28.04
C PRO A 204 54.17 17.36 -27.00
N ARG A 205 54.58 17.62 -25.76
CA ARG A 205 54.78 16.61 -24.69
C ARG A 205 53.64 16.53 -23.67
N SER A 206 52.58 17.33 -23.79
CA SER A 206 51.44 17.34 -22.85
C SER A 206 50.18 16.60 -23.34
N ARG A 207 50.32 15.67 -24.30
CA ARG A 207 49.20 14.92 -24.92
C ARG A 207 48.94 13.55 -24.27
N GLN A 208 49.28 13.37 -23.00
CA GLN A 208 48.84 12.16 -22.30
C GLN A 208 47.42 12.39 -21.79
N PRO A 209 46.44 11.58 -22.22
CA PRO A 209 45.08 11.73 -21.75
C PRO A 209 45.05 11.51 -20.24
N LEU A 210 44.39 12.42 -19.53
CA LEU A 210 44.42 12.43 -18.07
C LEU A 210 43.76 11.16 -17.52
N PRO A 211 44.28 10.59 -16.42
CA PRO A 211 43.60 9.49 -15.77
C PRO A 211 42.27 9.97 -15.18
N ILE A 212 41.36 9.03 -15.03
CA ILE A 212 40.10 9.25 -14.35
C ILE A 212 40.34 9.34 -12.84
N ALA A 213 39.57 10.21 -12.18
CA ALA A 213 39.63 10.41 -10.75
C ALA A 213 38.53 9.61 -10.03
N GLU A 214 38.76 9.33 -8.76
CA GLU A 214 37.76 8.90 -7.80
C GLU A 214 36.99 10.12 -7.26
N LEU A 215 35.92 9.90 -6.49
CA LEU A 215 35.07 10.98 -5.95
C LEU A 215 35.78 11.96 -5.01
N ASP A 216 36.90 11.55 -4.42
CA ASP A 216 37.75 12.39 -3.58
C ASP A 216 38.80 13.19 -4.38
N GLY A 217 38.90 12.96 -5.69
CA GLY A 217 39.86 13.58 -6.60
C GLY A 217 41.19 12.82 -6.74
N SER A 218 41.37 11.68 -6.06
CA SER A 218 42.53 10.82 -6.26
C SER A 218 42.44 10.03 -7.57
N VAL A 219 43.57 9.54 -8.08
CA VAL A 219 43.59 8.76 -9.33
C VAL A 219 42.95 7.38 -9.12
N SER A 220 42.08 6.96 -10.04
CA SER A 220 41.46 5.62 -9.98
C SER A 220 42.47 4.52 -10.30
N GLY A 221 42.49 3.46 -9.49
CA GLY A 221 43.60 2.50 -9.44
C GLY A 221 43.33 1.06 -9.88
N ASP A 222 42.08 0.61 -10.01
CA ASP A 222 41.76 -0.79 -10.38
C ASP A 222 41.05 -0.88 -11.75
N PHE A 223 39.78 -0.51 -11.83
CA PHE A 223 39.02 -0.40 -13.08
C PHE A 223 37.95 0.69 -12.97
N PHE A 224 37.44 1.14 -14.11
CA PHE A 224 36.42 2.19 -14.18
C PHE A 224 35.08 1.74 -13.61
N THR A 225 34.41 2.65 -12.91
CA THR A 225 33.09 2.45 -12.29
C THR A 225 32.20 3.67 -12.50
N VAL A 226 30.90 3.54 -12.24
CA VAL A 226 29.95 4.67 -12.31
C VAL A 226 30.27 5.81 -11.32
N LEU A 227 31.05 5.56 -10.26
CA LEU A 227 31.47 6.57 -9.29
C LEU A 227 32.78 7.28 -9.68
N CYS A 228 33.34 6.97 -10.84
CA CYS A 228 34.52 7.65 -11.34
C CYS A 228 34.18 9.04 -11.92
N VAL A 229 35.10 10.00 -11.76
CA VAL A 229 34.95 11.40 -12.17
C VAL A 229 35.94 11.72 -13.30
N GLY A 230 35.44 12.30 -14.39
CA GLY A 230 36.23 12.78 -15.52
C GLY A 230 35.59 13.99 -16.20
N GLN A 231 36.36 14.73 -17.01
CA GLN A 231 35.84 15.86 -17.78
C GLN A 231 35.02 15.42 -18.99
N GLY A 232 35.26 14.20 -19.48
CA GLY A 232 34.50 13.56 -20.56
C GLY A 232 34.70 12.05 -20.49
N PHE A 233 33.64 11.31 -20.82
CA PHE A 233 33.67 9.85 -20.83
C PHE A 233 33.83 9.31 -22.25
N THR A 234 34.64 8.27 -22.39
CA THR A 234 34.74 7.48 -23.62
C THR A 234 33.50 6.60 -23.80
N GLU A 235 33.29 6.06 -25.00
CA GLU A 235 32.12 5.23 -25.29
C GLU A 235 32.03 3.99 -24.39
N ASP A 236 33.15 3.30 -24.16
CA ASP A 236 33.22 2.14 -23.26
C ASP A 236 32.94 2.49 -21.79
N GLN A 237 33.24 3.72 -21.34
CA GLN A 237 32.86 4.23 -20.02
C GLN A 237 31.36 4.48 -19.92
N TRP A 238 30.73 5.03 -20.97
CA TRP A 238 29.28 5.14 -21.03
C TRP A 238 28.62 3.75 -21.02
N MET A 239 29.16 2.80 -21.78
CA MET A 239 28.65 1.42 -21.78
C MET A 239 28.80 0.74 -20.42
N ASN A 240 29.85 1.03 -19.65
CA ASN A 240 29.99 0.57 -18.27
C ASN A 240 28.85 1.11 -17.37
N VAL A 241 28.56 2.41 -17.44
CA VAL A 241 27.48 3.04 -16.68
C VAL A 241 26.13 2.42 -17.04
N TYR A 242 25.84 2.25 -18.33
CA TYR A 242 24.60 1.60 -18.77
C TYR A 242 24.54 0.14 -18.34
N SER A 243 25.64 -0.60 -18.45
CA SER A 243 25.73 -2.00 -18.03
C SER A 243 25.36 -2.15 -16.56
N PHE A 244 25.95 -1.32 -15.68
CA PHE A 244 25.61 -1.32 -14.26
C PHE A 244 24.14 -0.98 -14.02
N SER A 245 23.62 0.07 -14.69
CA SER A 245 22.24 0.54 -14.50
C SER A 245 21.15 -0.48 -14.84
N MET A 246 21.45 -1.46 -15.71
CA MET A 246 20.51 -2.52 -16.09
C MET A 246 20.86 -3.90 -15.52
N LEU A 247 22.01 -4.03 -14.84
CA LEU A 247 22.58 -5.31 -14.46
C LEU A 247 21.62 -6.12 -13.59
N ARG A 248 20.99 -5.48 -12.61
CA ARG A 248 20.00 -6.12 -11.75
C ARG A 248 18.81 -6.65 -12.53
N HIS A 249 18.26 -5.83 -13.43
CA HIS A 249 17.14 -6.24 -14.27
C HIS A 249 17.51 -7.45 -15.12
N TRP A 250 18.69 -7.41 -15.75
CA TRP A 250 19.23 -8.49 -16.58
C TRP A 250 19.39 -9.82 -15.81
N LEU A 251 19.95 -9.77 -14.60
CA LEU A 251 20.09 -10.95 -13.74
C LEU A 251 18.72 -11.54 -13.39
N LEU A 252 17.77 -10.71 -12.94
CA LEU A 252 16.42 -11.14 -12.57
C LEU A 252 15.63 -11.75 -13.74
N THR A 253 15.72 -11.17 -14.94
CA THR A 253 14.98 -11.67 -16.12
C THR A 253 15.47 -13.04 -16.58
N HIS A 254 16.74 -13.37 -16.36
CA HIS A 254 17.32 -14.64 -16.80
C HIS A 254 17.38 -15.71 -15.70
N HIS A 255 17.05 -15.36 -14.46
CA HIS A 255 16.76 -16.32 -13.40
C HIS A 255 15.41 -17.03 -13.62
N SER A 256 14.35 -16.30 -13.97
CA SER A 256 12.98 -16.84 -14.11
C SER A 256 12.81 -17.82 -15.29
N VAL A 257 13.52 -17.58 -16.41
CA VAL A 257 13.49 -18.45 -17.60
C VAL A 257 14.23 -19.77 -17.38
N SER A 258 15.20 -19.81 -16.46
CA SER A 258 15.90 -21.05 -16.11
C SER A 258 15.01 -21.97 -15.26
N ASN A 259 14.17 -21.43 -14.36
CA ASN A 259 13.33 -22.25 -13.48
C ASN A 259 12.14 -22.90 -14.22
N THR A 260 11.65 -22.31 -15.31
CA THR A 260 10.55 -22.90 -16.10
C THR A 260 10.97 -24.06 -17.00
N ALA A 261 12.27 -24.25 -17.23
CA ALA A 261 12.81 -25.34 -18.04
C ALA A 261 13.21 -26.60 -17.24
N VAL A 262 13.31 -26.50 -15.91
CA VAL A 262 13.87 -27.57 -15.05
C VAL A 262 12.80 -28.48 -14.44
N ASP A 263 11.50 -28.11 -14.51
CA ASP A 263 10.40 -29.00 -14.07
C ASP A 263 10.08 -30.15 -15.06
N ALA A 264 10.87 -30.30 -16.13
CA ALA A 264 10.70 -31.34 -17.13
C ALA A 264 12.02 -31.97 -17.56
N ASP A 265 12.96 -32.27 -16.65
CA ASP A 265 13.82 -33.42 -16.86
C ASP A 265 14.46 -33.98 -15.58
N ASP A 266 14.79 -35.24 -15.68
CA ASP A 266 14.98 -36.26 -14.64
C ASP A 266 15.80 -35.91 -13.38
N ARG A 267 15.31 -36.43 -12.25
CA ARG A 267 16.13 -36.69 -11.06
C ARG A 267 17.20 -37.72 -11.42
N SER A 268 18.46 -37.30 -11.51
CA SER A 268 19.57 -38.22 -11.33
C SER A 268 20.60 -37.65 -10.36
N GLU A 269 20.67 -38.33 -9.23
CA GLU A 269 21.68 -38.18 -8.18
C GLU A 269 23.06 -38.52 -8.76
N VAL A 270 24.00 -37.58 -8.69
CA VAL A 270 25.43 -37.91 -8.65
C VAL A 270 26.08 -37.06 -7.56
N GLU A 271 26.17 -37.66 -6.38
CA GLU A 271 27.17 -37.30 -5.38
C GLU A 271 28.57 -37.49 -5.95
N GLY A 272 29.46 -36.55 -5.62
CA GLY A 272 30.89 -36.79 -5.60
C GLY A 272 31.72 -35.87 -6.47
N SER A 273 32.01 -34.66 -5.99
CA SER A 273 33.40 -34.17 -6.02
C SER A 273 33.60 -32.97 -5.09
N VAL A 274 34.22 -33.24 -3.95
CA VAL A 274 34.80 -32.23 -3.06
C VAL A 274 36.01 -31.65 -3.80
N VAL A 275 35.84 -30.54 -4.52
CA VAL A 275 36.95 -29.76 -5.07
C VAL A 275 37.01 -28.40 -4.39
N SER A 276 37.83 -28.38 -3.33
CA SER A 276 38.85 -27.36 -3.11
C SER A 276 38.41 -25.90 -3.19
N VAL A 277 38.13 -25.35 -2.02
CA VAL A 277 38.21 -23.94 -1.64
C VAL A 277 39.62 -23.40 -1.94
N VAL A 278 39.84 -22.87 -3.15
CA VAL A 278 41.00 -22.01 -3.45
C VAL A 278 40.52 -20.86 -4.32
N SER A 279 40.81 -19.66 -3.84
CA SER A 279 40.60 -18.36 -4.47
C SER A 279 40.84 -18.39 -5.98
N VAL A 280 39.77 -18.15 -6.74
CA VAL A 280 39.82 -17.93 -8.20
C VAL A 280 40.55 -16.61 -8.45
N THR A 281 41.86 -16.70 -8.63
CA THR A 281 42.65 -15.62 -9.24
C THR A 281 42.08 -15.29 -10.62
N SER A 282 42.18 -14.02 -11.03
CA SER A 282 41.56 -13.40 -12.22
C SER A 282 41.77 -14.13 -13.57
N SER A 283 42.69 -15.07 -13.65
CA SER A 283 42.96 -15.95 -14.79
C SER A 283 41.99 -17.13 -14.91
N SER A 284 41.49 -17.71 -13.80
CA SER A 284 40.60 -18.89 -13.83
C SER A 284 39.13 -18.53 -14.12
N SER A 285 38.71 -17.29 -13.86
CA SER A 285 37.34 -16.82 -14.20
C SER A 285 37.08 -16.72 -15.70
N ARG A 286 38.12 -16.80 -16.55
CA ARG A 286 37.97 -16.75 -18.01
C ARG A 286 37.41 -18.05 -18.60
N LEU A 287 37.48 -19.14 -17.85
CA LEU A 287 37.02 -20.49 -18.25
C LEU A 287 35.54 -20.73 -17.92
N LEU A 288 34.92 -19.85 -17.14
CA LEU A 288 33.51 -19.96 -16.77
C LEU A 288 32.60 -19.64 -17.96
N PRO A 289 31.42 -20.29 -18.06
CA PRO A 289 30.36 -19.88 -18.97
C PRO A 289 30.04 -18.39 -18.82
N PRO A 290 29.63 -17.69 -19.90
CA PRO A 290 29.44 -16.23 -19.87
C PRO A 290 28.48 -15.73 -18.79
N LYS A 291 27.44 -16.49 -18.43
CA LYS A 291 26.50 -16.17 -17.34
C LYS A 291 27.18 -16.21 -15.96
N GLU A 292 27.92 -17.27 -15.66
CA GLU A 292 28.65 -17.41 -14.38
C GLU A 292 29.78 -16.39 -14.27
N ARG A 293 30.47 -16.12 -15.39
CA ARG A 293 31.48 -15.06 -15.45
C ARG A 293 30.88 -13.68 -15.22
N LEU A 294 29.66 -13.43 -15.72
CA LEU A 294 28.93 -12.18 -15.44
C LEU A 294 28.62 -12.04 -13.95
N ARG A 295 28.15 -13.09 -13.28
CA ARG A 295 27.94 -13.09 -11.82
C ARG A 295 29.21 -12.75 -11.04
N GLU A 296 30.33 -13.41 -11.36
CA GLU A 296 31.61 -13.14 -10.69
C GLU A 296 32.09 -11.69 -10.89
N LYS A 297 31.90 -11.14 -12.09
CA LYS A 297 32.30 -9.76 -12.40
C LYS A 297 31.33 -8.71 -11.86
N ALA A 298 30.04 -9.01 -11.83
CA ALA A 298 29.03 -8.22 -11.13
C ALA A 298 29.37 -8.11 -9.63
N PHE A 299 29.69 -9.24 -9.00
CA PHE A 299 30.12 -9.30 -7.60
C PHE A 299 31.34 -8.41 -7.32
N GLN A 300 32.41 -8.56 -8.12
CA GLN A 300 33.63 -7.76 -7.99
C GLN A 300 33.36 -6.26 -8.22
N TYR A 301 32.51 -5.92 -9.19
CA TYR A 301 32.12 -4.54 -9.48
C TYR A 301 31.37 -3.91 -8.30
N CYS A 302 30.39 -4.62 -7.74
CA CYS A 302 29.62 -4.16 -6.58
C CYS A 302 30.47 -4.02 -5.32
N GLN A 303 31.39 -4.96 -5.05
CA GLN A 303 32.35 -4.82 -3.95
C GLN A 303 33.21 -3.56 -4.10
N ARG A 304 33.74 -3.33 -5.30
CA ARG A 304 34.53 -2.13 -5.60
C ARG A 304 33.73 -0.85 -5.40
N LEU A 305 32.47 -0.82 -5.82
CA LEU A 305 31.58 0.33 -5.60
C LEU A 305 31.36 0.59 -4.11
N ILE A 306 31.13 -0.46 -3.31
CA ILE A 306 30.94 -0.33 -1.86
C ILE A 306 32.19 0.28 -1.19
N GLU A 307 33.38 -0.16 -1.60
CA GLU A 307 34.66 0.43 -1.14
C GLU A 307 34.83 1.89 -1.60
N GLN A 308 34.48 2.23 -2.83
CA GLN A 308 34.55 3.62 -3.32
C GLN A 308 33.62 4.55 -2.55
N CYS A 309 32.49 4.04 -2.04
CA CYS A 309 31.59 4.77 -1.18
C CYS A 309 32.15 5.04 0.24
N ASP A 310 33.35 4.55 0.59
CA ASP A 310 34.07 5.01 1.79
C ASP A 310 34.71 6.39 1.60
N ARG A 311 34.88 6.82 0.35
CA ARG A 311 35.54 8.08 0.02
C ARG A 311 34.57 9.24 0.17
N ARG A 312 35.07 10.35 0.72
CA ARG A 312 34.27 11.56 0.91
C ARG A 312 34.04 12.25 -0.43
N ALA A 313 32.79 12.31 -0.87
CA ALA A 313 32.38 13.07 -2.04
C ALA A 313 32.62 14.59 -1.86
N GLN A 314 33.12 15.24 -2.91
CA GLN A 314 33.35 16.70 -2.91
C GLN A 314 32.06 17.51 -3.13
N LYS A 315 31.10 16.97 -3.90
CA LYS A 315 29.82 17.63 -4.20
C LYS A 315 28.65 16.88 -3.56
N LYS A 316 27.59 17.62 -3.23
CA LYS A 316 26.34 17.02 -2.71
C LYS A 316 25.71 16.04 -3.71
N ALA A 317 25.69 16.37 -4.99
CA ALA A 317 25.16 15.49 -6.03
C ALA A 317 25.89 14.13 -6.08
N ASP A 318 27.22 14.16 -5.91
CA ASP A 318 28.06 12.96 -5.89
C ASP A 318 27.77 12.09 -4.65
N SER A 319 27.47 12.71 -3.50
CA SER A 319 27.05 11.98 -2.29
C SER A 319 25.68 11.30 -2.44
N GLU A 320 24.72 11.94 -3.11
CA GLU A 320 23.43 11.30 -3.42
C GLU A 320 23.60 10.16 -4.43
N LEU A 321 24.49 10.33 -5.42
CA LEU A 321 24.86 9.27 -6.37
C LEU A 321 25.51 8.07 -5.67
N GLN A 322 26.40 8.29 -4.69
CA GLN A 322 26.96 7.21 -3.87
C GLN A 322 25.86 6.39 -3.19
N LYS A 323 24.87 7.04 -2.57
CA LYS A 323 23.74 6.37 -1.93
C LYS A 323 22.93 5.54 -2.93
N ALA A 324 22.63 6.09 -4.10
CA ALA A 324 21.93 5.37 -5.16
C ALA A 324 22.73 4.16 -5.67
N CYS A 325 24.05 4.31 -5.86
CA CYS A 325 24.92 3.21 -6.27
C CYS A 325 25.03 2.12 -5.20
N LEU A 326 25.01 2.48 -3.91
CA LEU A 326 24.97 1.51 -2.81
C LEU A 326 23.67 0.70 -2.81
N VAL A 327 22.50 1.35 -2.97
CA VAL A 327 21.21 0.66 -3.10
C VAL A 327 21.29 -0.38 -4.21
N GLU A 328 21.74 0.03 -5.39
CA GLU A 328 21.78 -0.85 -6.56
C GLU A 328 22.83 -1.96 -6.42
N ALA A 329 24.02 -1.65 -5.90
CA ALA A 329 25.07 -2.63 -5.66
C ALA A 329 24.63 -3.71 -4.65
N VAL A 330 23.96 -3.33 -3.56
CA VAL A 330 23.42 -4.29 -2.58
C VAL A 330 22.33 -5.16 -3.21
N CYS A 331 21.43 -4.57 -4.00
CA CYS A 331 20.39 -5.33 -4.71
C CYS A 331 20.98 -6.33 -5.74
N ILE A 332 22.04 -5.94 -6.46
CA ILE A 332 22.73 -6.82 -7.40
C ILE A 332 23.43 -7.96 -6.65
N LEU A 333 24.10 -7.67 -5.53
CA LEU A 333 24.73 -8.70 -4.70
C LEU A 333 23.70 -9.69 -4.14
N ASP A 334 22.52 -9.22 -3.72
CA ASP A 334 21.40 -10.06 -3.31
C ASP A 334 20.94 -11.00 -4.44
N CYS A 335 20.78 -10.48 -5.67
CA CYS A 335 20.42 -11.29 -6.84
C CYS A 335 21.50 -12.34 -7.16
N VAL A 336 22.78 -11.95 -7.15
CA VAL A 336 23.90 -12.87 -7.42
C VAL A 336 23.95 -13.99 -6.37
N CYS A 337 23.72 -13.67 -5.10
CA CYS A 337 23.69 -14.66 -4.02
C CYS A 337 22.46 -15.58 -4.09
N ALA A 338 21.33 -15.08 -4.57
CA ALA A 338 20.15 -15.91 -4.82
C ALA A 338 20.36 -16.91 -5.96
N GLU A 339 21.14 -16.55 -6.99
CA GLU A 339 21.50 -17.45 -8.08
C GLU A 339 22.61 -18.45 -7.71
N ASP A 340 23.56 -18.04 -6.86
CA ASP A 340 24.69 -18.86 -6.45
C ASP A 340 24.93 -18.73 -4.94
N ALA A 341 24.43 -19.73 -4.19
CA ALA A 341 24.57 -19.77 -2.74
C ALA A 341 26.03 -19.80 -2.27
N SER A 342 26.98 -20.25 -3.12
CA SER A 342 28.40 -20.19 -2.79
C SER A 342 28.94 -18.75 -2.73
N MET A 343 28.24 -17.76 -3.30
CA MET A 343 28.66 -16.36 -3.23
C MET A 343 28.28 -15.71 -1.89
N VAL A 344 27.35 -16.30 -1.12
CA VAL A 344 26.88 -15.75 0.16
C VAL A 344 28.03 -15.58 1.15
N TYR A 345 28.89 -16.60 1.32
CA TYR A 345 30.01 -16.53 2.28
C TYR A 345 31.02 -15.43 1.92
N ARG A 346 31.11 -15.05 0.65
CA ARG A 346 31.98 -13.96 0.15
C ARG A 346 31.31 -12.60 0.30
N ALA A 347 30.00 -12.53 0.10
CA ALA A 347 29.20 -11.31 0.20
C ALA A 347 29.01 -10.85 1.65
N PHE A 348 28.78 -11.80 2.57
CA PHE A 348 28.34 -11.52 3.93
C PHE A 348 29.32 -10.62 4.72
N PRO A 349 30.64 -10.84 4.70
CA PRO A 349 31.59 -9.95 5.40
C PRO A 349 31.53 -8.51 4.90
N CYS A 350 31.38 -8.31 3.59
CA CYS A 350 31.21 -7.00 2.97
C CYS A 350 29.89 -6.36 3.43
N MET A 351 28.79 -7.12 3.42
CA MET A 351 27.48 -6.63 3.83
C MET A 351 27.41 -6.28 5.32
N LYS A 352 28.05 -7.08 6.17
CA LYS A 352 28.17 -6.83 7.62
C LYS A 352 28.99 -5.57 7.92
N ALA A 353 30.14 -5.40 7.26
CA ALA A 353 30.95 -4.20 7.39
C ALA A 353 30.19 -2.96 6.92
N LEU A 354 29.47 -3.06 5.79
CA LEU A 354 28.64 -1.99 5.26
C LEU A 354 27.52 -1.62 6.24
N PHE A 355 26.77 -2.59 6.76
CA PHE A 355 25.73 -2.36 7.75
C PHE A 355 26.28 -1.65 9.00
N GLY A 356 27.36 -2.16 9.59
CA GLY A 356 27.96 -1.58 10.79
C GLY A 356 28.46 -0.14 10.60
N ARG A 357 28.86 0.22 9.37
CA ARG A 357 29.27 1.58 9.01
C ARG A 357 28.07 2.53 8.86
N LEU A 358 26.97 2.06 8.26
CA LEU A 358 25.84 2.90 7.89
C LEU A 358 24.75 2.98 8.97
N SER A 359 24.64 1.98 9.85
CA SER A 359 23.49 1.82 10.77
C SER A 359 23.28 2.98 11.75
N SER A 360 24.30 3.80 12.01
CA SER A 360 24.20 4.95 12.91
C SER A 360 23.66 6.22 12.27
N ASP A 361 23.68 6.33 10.93
CA ASP A 361 23.20 7.51 10.21
C ASP A 361 21.93 7.18 9.41
N LEU A 362 20.82 7.70 9.92
CA LEU A 362 19.50 7.55 9.32
C LEU A 362 19.37 8.17 7.92
N SER A 363 20.31 9.03 7.49
CA SER A 363 20.38 9.51 6.12
C SER A 363 20.63 8.40 5.08
N PHE A 364 21.03 7.20 5.53
CA PHE A 364 21.21 6.00 4.73
C PHE A 364 20.04 5.01 4.82
N ALA A 365 18.89 5.38 5.40
CA ALA A 365 17.75 4.47 5.57
C ALA A 365 17.35 3.74 4.27
N ARG A 366 17.39 4.43 3.12
CA ARG A 366 17.13 3.83 1.81
C ARG A 366 18.16 2.78 1.37
N VAL A 367 19.43 2.90 1.78
CA VAL A 367 20.47 1.89 1.53
C VAL A 367 20.32 0.71 2.49
N LEU A 368 19.92 0.99 3.73
CA LEU A 368 19.75 0.00 4.78
C LEU A 368 18.55 -0.93 4.54
N LEU A 369 17.52 -0.51 3.79
CA LEU A 369 16.41 -1.39 3.40
C LEU A 369 16.84 -2.55 2.46
N PRO A 370 17.56 -2.32 1.34
CA PRO A 370 18.19 -3.39 0.56
C PRO A 370 19.14 -4.27 1.37
N ILE A 371 19.88 -3.71 2.33
CA ILE A 371 20.70 -4.51 3.23
C ILE A 371 19.80 -5.43 4.06
N ALA A 372 18.68 -4.92 4.59
CA ALA A 372 17.72 -5.74 5.31
C ALA A 372 17.10 -6.83 4.43
N GLN A 373 16.83 -6.57 3.14
CA GLN A 373 16.42 -7.59 2.18
C GLN A 373 17.50 -8.68 2.02
N PHE A 374 18.77 -8.30 1.90
CA PHE A 374 19.88 -9.24 1.81
C PHE A 374 19.94 -10.14 3.06
N TYR A 375 19.83 -9.56 4.26
CA TYR A 375 19.77 -10.33 5.52
C TYR A 375 18.50 -11.20 5.61
N LEU A 376 17.37 -10.74 5.07
CA LEU A 376 16.15 -11.54 5.05
C LEU A 376 16.31 -12.78 4.18
N ASN A 377 16.97 -12.65 3.02
CA ASN A 377 17.15 -13.73 2.07
C ASN A 377 18.25 -14.71 2.50
N HIS A 378 19.41 -14.17 2.89
CA HIS A 378 20.66 -14.93 3.07
C HIS A 378 21.18 -15.00 4.50
N GLY A 379 20.58 -14.26 5.44
CA GLY A 379 21.03 -14.19 6.83
C GLY A 379 20.70 -15.45 7.63
N GLU A 380 21.64 -15.83 8.49
CA GLU A 380 21.41 -16.86 9.52
C GLU A 380 20.62 -16.28 10.69
N MET A 381 19.56 -16.98 11.07
CA MET A 381 18.50 -16.49 11.96
C MET A 381 18.96 -16.05 13.35
N ASP A 382 19.98 -16.72 13.89
CA ASP A 382 20.42 -16.56 15.28
C ASP A 382 21.61 -15.58 15.43
N THR A 383 21.89 -14.78 14.41
CA THR A 383 23.00 -13.83 14.46
C THR A 383 22.58 -12.50 15.09
N VAL A 384 23.43 -11.97 15.98
CA VAL A 384 23.27 -10.65 16.63
C VAL A 384 23.10 -9.52 15.60
N ASP A 385 23.66 -9.70 14.39
CA ASP A 385 23.55 -8.72 13.32
C ASP A 385 22.13 -8.69 12.71
N CYS A 386 21.46 -9.83 12.51
CA CYS A 386 20.06 -9.89 12.07
C CYS A 386 19.13 -9.16 13.04
N GLU A 387 19.27 -9.39 14.34
CA GLU A 387 18.44 -8.72 15.36
C GLU A 387 18.61 -7.19 15.31
N ARG A 388 19.85 -6.70 15.12
CA ARG A 388 20.15 -5.27 14.97
C ARG A 388 19.50 -4.67 13.74
N VAL A 389 19.51 -5.39 12.62
CA VAL A 389 18.83 -4.97 11.37
C VAL A 389 17.33 -4.79 11.63
N TRP A 390 16.66 -5.77 12.26
CA TRP A 390 15.22 -5.68 12.53
C TRP A 390 14.86 -4.58 13.52
N LYS A 391 15.66 -4.37 14.58
CA LYS A 391 15.48 -3.23 15.50
C LYS A 391 15.65 -1.88 14.80
N LEU A 392 16.54 -1.78 13.81
CA LEU A 392 16.71 -0.57 13.02
C LEU A 392 15.51 -0.33 12.09
N VAL A 393 15.15 -1.34 11.29
CA VAL A 393 14.11 -1.24 10.25
C VAL A 393 12.71 -1.15 10.84
N PHE A 394 12.35 -1.97 11.83
CA PHE A 394 11.02 -1.95 12.44
C PHE A 394 10.92 -0.98 13.63
N GLY A 395 12.05 -0.70 14.28
CA GLY A 395 12.13 0.17 15.45
C GLY A 395 12.45 1.63 15.10
N GLN A 396 13.69 1.90 14.71
CA GLN A 396 14.17 3.29 14.58
C GLN A 396 13.59 4.01 13.36
N PHE A 397 13.48 3.35 12.20
CA PHE A 397 12.96 4.02 10.99
C PHE A 397 11.55 4.59 11.19
N PRO A 398 10.53 3.82 11.63
CA PRO A 398 9.21 4.37 11.82
C PRO A 398 9.14 5.33 13.02
N ALA A 399 10.04 5.22 13.99
CA ALA A 399 10.05 6.10 15.15
C ALA A 399 10.57 7.51 14.85
N GLU A 400 11.61 7.61 14.00
CA GLU A 400 12.33 8.88 13.74
C GLU A 400 12.04 9.46 12.35
N LEU A 401 11.73 8.60 11.37
CA LEU A 401 11.53 8.97 9.96
C LEU A 401 10.08 8.76 9.49
N PHE A 402 9.11 8.73 10.42
CA PHE A 402 7.68 8.61 10.09
C PHE A 402 7.19 9.69 9.10
N ASN A 403 7.89 10.82 9.04
CA ASN A 403 7.55 11.95 8.19
C ASN A 403 8.19 11.92 6.79
N ASP A 404 9.06 10.95 6.50
CA ASP A 404 9.60 10.71 5.16
C ASP A 404 8.64 9.82 4.36
N ALA A 405 7.90 10.44 3.43
CA ALA A 405 6.92 9.75 2.59
C ALA A 405 7.52 8.68 1.69
N PHE A 406 8.76 8.87 1.23
CA PHE A 406 9.42 7.88 0.37
C PHE A 406 9.83 6.65 1.18
N LEU A 407 10.41 6.85 2.36
CA LEU A 407 10.77 5.75 3.24
C LEU A 407 9.54 4.96 3.68
N ALA A 408 8.45 5.66 4.05
CA ALA A 408 7.19 5.02 4.41
C ALA A 408 6.71 4.07 3.29
N TYR A 409 6.70 4.56 2.05
CA TYR A 409 6.33 3.75 0.88
C TYR A 409 7.28 2.56 0.66
N GLU A 410 8.60 2.78 0.68
CA GLU A 410 9.59 1.73 0.46
C GLU A 410 9.54 0.65 1.54
N LEU A 411 9.38 1.04 2.82
CA LEU A 411 9.30 0.13 3.95
C LEU A 411 8.00 -0.67 3.96
N LEU A 412 6.84 -0.01 3.76
CA LEU A 412 5.56 -0.72 3.70
C LEU A 412 5.51 -1.70 2.52
N ARG A 413 6.07 -1.31 1.37
CA ARG A 413 6.25 -2.21 0.23
C ARG A 413 7.17 -3.38 0.58
N PHE A 414 8.29 -3.14 1.25
CA PHE A 414 9.19 -4.19 1.73
C PHE A 414 8.45 -5.18 2.64
N LEU A 415 7.65 -4.71 3.60
CA LEU A 415 6.86 -5.57 4.49
C LEU A 415 5.85 -6.41 3.71
N ARG A 416 5.09 -5.80 2.78
CA ARG A 416 4.06 -6.49 1.99
C ARG A 416 4.64 -7.56 1.09
N LEU A 417 5.75 -7.27 0.40
CA LEU A 417 6.38 -8.22 -0.52
C LEU A 417 7.04 -9.39 0.20
N ASN A 418 7.42 -9.23 1.47
CA ASN A 418 8.18 -10.21 2.23
C ASN A 418 7.43 -10.79 3.43
N LEU A 419 6.12 -10.60 3.51
CA LEU A 419 5.36 -10.82 4.75
C LEU A 419 5.51 -12.25 5.31
N GLU A 420 5.42 -13.26 4.45
CA GLU A 420 5.57 -14.68 4.83
C GLU A 420 6.99 -15.00 5.34
N ASN A 421 8.00 -14.44 4.67
CA ASN A 421 9.41 -14.59 5.08
C ASN A 421 9.68 -13.86 6.40
N ILE A 422 9.10 -12.67 6.59
CA ILE A 422 9.23 -11.91 7.84
C ILE A 422 8.53 -12.65 8.99
N GLN A 423 7.35 -13.20 8.77
CA GLN A 423 6.63 -13.97 9.80
C GLN A 423 7.41 -15.21 10.27
N SER A 424 8.08 -15.89 9.34
CA SER A 424 8.89 -17.08 9.65
C SER A 424 10.25 -16.75 10.26
N ARG A 425 10.91 -15.71 9.75
CA ARG A 425 12.28 -15.34 10.15
C ARG A 425 12.29 -14.33 11.30
N ALA A 426 11.50 -13.27 11.25
CA ALA A 426 11.46 -12.23 12.28
C ALA A 426 10.07 -12.12 12.93
N PRO A 427 9.59 -13.15 13.66
CA PRO A 427 8.23 -13.16 14.21
C PRO A 427 7.98 -11.99 15.18
N GLU A 428 9.03 -11.44 15.80
CA GLU A 428 8.96 -10.25 16.65
C GLU A 428 8.46 -9.00 15.91
N PHE A 429 8.41 -8.97 14.57
CA PHE A 429 7.90 -7.83 13.80
C PHE A 429 6.48 -7.41 14.24
N VAL A 430 5.64 -8.37 14.68
CA VAL A 430 4.29 -8.07 15.16
C VAL A 430 4.31 -7.13 16.35
N GLN A 431 5.34 -7.19 17.20
CA GLN A 431 5.47 -6.32 18.37
C GLN A 431 5.76 -4.87 17.95
N PHE A 432 6.27 -4.61 16.75
CA PHE A 432 6.54 -3.25 16.26
C PHE A 432 5.32 -2.57 15.63
N PHE A 433 4.12 -3.15 15.73
CA PHE A 433 2.90 -2.55 15.18
C PHE A 433 2.67 -1.09 15.63
N PRO A 434 2.94 -0.65 16.88
CA PRO A 434 2.72 0.74 17.27
C PRO A 434 3.58 1.71 16.44
N ASN A 435 4.78 1.26 16.06
CA ASN A 435 5.69 2.00 15.23
C ASN A 435 5.24 2.06 13.77
N PHE A 436 4.81 0.95 13.18
CA PHE A 436 4.29 0.95 11.82
C PHE A 436 3.09 1.91 11.68
N LEU A 437 2.20 1.90 12.68
CA LEU A 437 1.04 2.80 12.72
C LEU A 437 1.42 4.30 12.73
N LYS A 438 2.68 4.67 13.01
CA LYS A 438 3.13 6.07 12.88
C LYS A 438 3.11 6.56 11.43
N PHE A 439 3.39 5.71 10.44
CA PHE A 439 3.26 6.07 9.03
C PHE A 439 1.80 6.39 8.67
N LEU A 440 0.88 5.54 9.15
CA LEU A 440 -0.54 5.71 8.95
C LEU A 440 -1.09 6.94 9.69
N ALA A 441 -0.64 7.18 10.93
CA ALA A 441 -0.99 8.38 11.69
C ALA A 441 -0.43 9.65 11.02
N TRP A 442 0.74 9.56 10.38
CA TRP A 442 1.30 10.68 9.66
C TRP A 442 0.56 10.95 8.34
N ASP A 443 0.48 10.02 7.40
CA ASP A 443 -0.13 10.25 6.09
C ASP A 443 -1.14 9.18 5.67
N SER A 444 -2.27 9.12 6.40
CA SER A 444 -3.26 8.05 6.25
C SER A 444 -3.77 7.81 4.83
N PRO A 445 -4.13 8.84 4.03
CA PRO A 445 -4.64 8.62 2.67
C PRO A 445 -3.62 7.96 1.74
N ALA A 446 -2.32 8.16 1.97
CA ALA A 446 -1.28 7.63 1.11
C ALA A 446 -0.98 6.14 1.38
N VAL A 447 -1.21 5.67 2.61
CA VAL A 447 -0.77 4.33 3.04
C VAL A 447 -1.90 3.41 3.53
N VAL A 448 -3.16 3.87 3.51
CA VAL A 448 -4.29 3.06 3.99
C VAL A 448 -4.42 1.73 3.23
N GLU A 449 -4.16 1.72 1.92
CA GLU A 449 -4.20 0.50 1.11
C GLU A 449 -3.13 -0.50 1.54
N ASP A 450 -1.92 -0.03 1.87
CA ASP A 450 -0.86 -0.88 2.40
C ASP A 450 -1.25 -1.52 3.74
N PHE A 451 -1.95 -0.77 4.60
CA PHE A 451 -2.42 -1.27 5.89
C PHE A 451 -3.62 -2.20 5.80
N VAL A 452 -4.45 -2.11 4.75
CA VAL A 452 -5.50 -3.11 4.52
C VAL A 452 -4.88 -4.51 4.33
N ASP A 453 -3.73 -4.59 3.66
CA ASP A 453 -3.02 -5.85 3.43
C ASP A 453 -2.12 -6.25 4.62
N LEU A 454 -1.46 -5.29 5.26
CA LEU A 454 -0.53 -5.55 6.36
C LEU A 454 -1.23 -5.87 7.68
N LEU A 455 -2.31 -5.15 8.01
CA LEU A 455 -2.96 -5.22 9.33
C LEU A 455 -3.36 -6.64 9.76
N PRO A 456 -3.92 -7.52 8.89
CA PRO A 456 -4.27 -8.88 9.29
C PRO A 456 -3.11 -9.68 9.90
N SER A 457 -1.88 -9.45 9.43
CA SER A 457 -0.67 -10.13 9.92
C SER A 457 -0.22 -9.68 11.32
N LEU A 458 -0.66 -8.48 11.74
CA LEU A 458 -0.34 -7.89 13.04
C LEU A 458 -1.36 -8.29 14.12
N VAL A 459 -2.51 -8.86 13.73
CA VAL A 459 -3.55 -9.34 14.65
C VAL A 459 -3.20 -10.75 15.10
N THR A 460 -2.62 -10.87 16.29
CA THR A 460 -2.32 -12.15 16.96
C THR A 460 -3.07 -12.23 18.29
N THR A 461 -3.11 -13.40 18.92
CA THR A 461 -3.74 -13.54 20.26
C THR A 461 -3.09 -12.63 21.30
N GLY A 462 -1.78 -12.39 21.18
CA GLY A 462 -1.01 -11.54 22.09
C GLY A 462 -1.08 -10.04 21.78
N THR A 463 -1.46 -9.63 20.56
CA THR A 463 -1.46 -8.22 20.14
C THR A 463 -2.86 -7.66 19.89
N ALA A 464 -3.87 -8.50 19.74
CA ALA A 464 -5.20 -8.09 19.27
C ALA A 464 -5.84 -7.00 20.15
N VAL A 465 -5.75 -7.12 21.48
CA VAL A 465 -6.37 -6.16 22.41
C VAL A 465 -5.68 -4.80 22.31
N GLU A 466 -4.35 -4.77 22.51
CA GLU A 466 -3.55 -3.55 22.41
C GLU A 466 -3.67 -2.88 21.03
N LEU A 467 -3.75 -3.67 19.96
CA LEU A 467 -3.94 -3.17 18.60
C LEU A 467 -5.33 -2.53 18.42
N LEU A 468 -6.40 -3.08 19.00
CA LEU A 468 -7.72 -2.44 18.97
C LEU A 468 -7.69 -1.06 19.65
N HIS A 469 -7.11 -0.98 20.85
CA HIS A 469 -6.93 0.31 21.54
C HIS A 469 -6.11 1.29 20.70
N THR A 470 -4.99 0.83 20.15
CA THR A 470 -4.10 1.69 19.34
C THR A 470 -4.78 2.16 18.05
N LEU A 471 -5.60 1.33 17.39
CA LEU A 471 -6.41 1.72 16.24
C LEU A 471 -7.46 2.78 16.60
N LEU A 472 -8.09 2.68 17.77
CA LEU A 472 -9.05 3.68 18.25
C LEU A 472 -8.37 5.01 18.62
N ASP A 473 -7.12 4.94 19.08
CA ASP A 473 -6.30 6.07 19.54
C ASP A 473 -5.37 6.63 18.45
N LEU A 474 -5.48 6.16 17.21
CA LEU A 474 -4.73 6.67 16.06
C LEU A 474 -4.82 8.19 15.87
N PRO A 475 -5.99 8.84 16.08
CA PRO A 475 -6.08 10.29 16.06
C PRO A 475 -5.25 10.96 17.18
N CYS A 476 -5.16 10.33 18.36
CA CYS A 476 -4.33 10.80 19.46
C CYS A 476 -2.83 10.66 19.14
N LEU A 477 -2.43 9.54 18.53
CA LEU A 477 -1.06 9.35 18.01
C LEU A 477 -0.72 10.43 16.96
N THR A 478 -1.64 10.68 16.03
CA THR A 478 -1.46 11.70 14.99
C THR A 478 -1.23 13.09 15.58
N ALA A 479 -2.05 13.48 16.56
CA ALA A 479 -1.89 14.75 17.28
C ALA A 479 -0.52 14.80 17.99
N THR A 480 -0.12 13.69 18.62
CA THR A 480 1.15 13.58 19.35
C THR A 480 2.37 13.69 18.44
N LEU A 481 2.36 13.08 17.24
CA LEU A 481 3.43 13.23 16.25
C LEU A 481 3.56 14.68 15.74
N VAL A 482 2.43 15.36 15.55
CA VAL A 482 2.43 16.79 15.19
C VAL A 482 3.02 17.64 16.33
N LEU A 483 2.66 17.35 17.58
CA LEU A 483 3.22 18.02 18.75
C LEU A 483 4.73 17.77 18.89
N GLN A 484 5.18 16.53 18.66
CA GLN A 484 6.59 16.16 18.68
C GLN A 484 7.41 17.04 17.71
N LEU A 485 6.97 17.19 16.45
CA LEU A 485 7.66 18.02 15.46
C LEU A 485 7.56 19.52 15.75
N ARG A 486 6.42 20.00 16.27
CA ARG A 486 6.30 21.40 16.70
C ARG A 486 7.21 21.70 17.87
N SER A 487 7.39 20.73 18.78
CA SER A 487 8.22 20.90 19.97
C SER A 487 9.70 21.11 19.66
N THR A 488 10.20 20.54 18.55
CA THR A 488 11.58 20.70 18.08
C THR A 488 11.79 22.01 17.33
N CYS A 489 10.79 22.50 16.60
CA CYS A 489 10.90 23.73 15.77
C CYS A 489 10.64 25.02 16.55
N LEU A 490 9.78 24.97 17.57
CA LEU A 490 9.43 26.13 18.39
C LEU A 490 10.19 26.03 19.72
N PRO A 491 11.21 26.84 20.02
CA PRO A 491 11.80 26.86 21.36
C PRO A 491 10.77 27.28 22.43
N ILE A 492 11.08 27.10 23.72
CA ILE A 492 10.24 27.61 24.81
C ILE A 492 10.23 29.14 24.70
N ALA A 493 9.17 29.70 24.13
CA ALA A 493 9.01 31.14 23.98
C ALA A 493 8.54 31.78 25.29
N ASP A 494 8.79 33.09 25.42
CA ASP A 494 8.45 33.92 26.58
C ASP A 494 7.02 33.69 27.11
N PRO A 495 6.81 33.85 28.43
CA PRO A 495 5.52 33.63 29.10
C PRO A 495 4.36 34.51 28.61
N ASN A 496 4.61 35.46 27.71
CA ASN A 496 3.61 36.36 27.13
C ASN A 496 3.05 35.90 25.77
N SER A 497 3.53 34.77 25.22
CA SER A 497 2.98 34.20 23.98
C SER A 497 1.82 33.24 24.30
N ARG A 498 0.68 33.35 23.57
CA ARG A 498 -0.40 32.37 23.65
C ARG A 498 0.07 31.06 22.99
N GLY A 499 0.69 30.19 23.78
CA GLY A 499 1.06 28.83 23.37
C GLY A 499 -0.17 27.96 23.14
N LEU A 500 0.00 26.89 22.34
CA LEU A 500 -1.01 25.83 22.25
C LEU A 500 -1.01 25.04 23.56
N LEU A 501 -2.17 24.89 24.22
CA LEU A 501 -2.28 24.16 25.49
C LEU A 501 -1.81 22.72 25.34
N SER A 502 -2.11 22.08 24.21
CA SER A 502 -1.64 20.72 23.90
C SER A 502 -0.11 20.64 23.80
N LEU A 503 0.58 21.70 23.35
CA LEU A 503 2.05 21.71 23.26
C LEU A 503 2.70 21.92 24.63
N GLU A 504 2.11 22.76 25.47
CA GLU A 504 2.53 22.91 26.87
C GLU A 504 2.35 21.61 27.65
N ALA A 505 1.20 20.93 27.45
CA ALA A 505 0.94 19.62 28.02
C ALA A 505 1.96 18.57 27.59
N PHE A 506 2.31 18.55 26.29
CA PHE A 506 3.33 17.64 25.75
C PHE A 506 4.71 17.83 26.40
N ARG A 507 5.06 19.07 26.75
CA ARG A 507 6.32 19.41 27.42
C ARG A 507 6.29 19.16 28.92
N ASN A 508 5.11 19.07 29.52
CA ASN A 508 4.95 18.95 30.95
C ASN A 508 5.36 17.53 31.44
N PRO A 509 6.34 17.42 32.36
CA PRO A 509 6.78 16.14 32.90
C PRO A 509 5.66 15.31 33.54
N ALA A 510 4.61 15.95 34.09
CA ALA A 510 3.48 15.27 34.74
C ALA A 510 2.65 14.40 33.78
N PHE A 511 2.63 14.75 32.49
CA PHE A 511 1.86 14.06 31.45
C PHE A 511 2.74 13.25 30.49
N ARG A 512 4.07 13.30 30.64
CA ARG A 512 5.04 12.66 29.74
C ARG A 512 4.75 11.18 29.50
N GLY A 513 4.35 10.44 30.53
CA GLY A 513 4.02 9.01 30.40
C GLY A 513 2.91 8.72 29.39
N LEU A 514 1.91 9.59 29.27
CA LEU A 514 0.78 9.43 28.35
C LEU A 514 1.25 9.53 26.89
N PHE A 515 2.08 10.53 26.59
CA PHE A 515 2.64 10.73 25.25
C PHE A 515 3.68 9.67 24.91
N LEU A 516 4.51 9.24 25.87
CA LEU A 516 5.47 8.15 25.65
C LEU A 516 4.77 6.82 25.36
N PHE A 517 3.62 6.55 25.98
CA PHE A 517 2.84 5.37 25.64
C PHE A 517 2.39 5.40 24.17
N LEU A 518 1.89 6.54 23.67
CA LEU A 518 1.53 6.66 22.24
C LEU A 518 2.77 6.53 21.33
N LEU A 519 3.91 7.09 21.74
CA LEU A 519 5.15 7.11 20.95
C LEU A 519 5.99 5.83 21.06
N ARG A 520 5.54 4.83 21.83
CA ARG A 520 6.28 3.58 22.07
C ARG A 520 6.67 2.90 20.76
N ALA A 521 7.83 2.23 20.78
CA ALA A 521 8.35 1.53 19.61
C ALA A 521 7.75 0.12 19.45
N GLN A 522 7.40 -0.51 20.58
CA GLN A 522 6.96 -1.89 20.64
C GLN A 522 5.71 -2.02 21.52
N ALA A 523 4.97 -3.08 21.24
CA ALA A 523 3.85 -3.58 22.03
C ALA A 523 4.31 -4.16 23.36
N GLY A 524 3.37 -4.48 24.25
CA GLY A 524 3.65 -5.16 25.52
C GLY A 524 3.93 -4.23 26.71
N SER A 525 3.78 -2.91 26.56
CA SER A 525 3.81 -1.96 27.68
C SER A 525 2.48 -1.86 28.45
N GLY A 526 1.46 -2.63 28.05
CA GLY A 526 0.09 -2.57 28.55
C GLY A 526 -0.92 -2.37 27.41
N ASP A 527 -2.16 -2.82 27.62
CA ASP A 527 -3.20 -2.83 26.56
C ASP A 527 -3.73 -1.43 26.22
N THR A 528 -3.81 -0.53 27.22
CA THR A 528 -4.42 0.80 27.09
C THR A 528 -3.76 1.83 28.01
N ILE A 529 -4.18 3.09 27.89
CA ILE A 529 -3.66 4.23 28.66
C ILE A 529 -4.49 4.43 29.94
N ASP A 530 -3.86 4.31 31.11
CA ASP A 530 -4.53 4.41 32.43
C ASP A 530 -5.33 5.70 32.67
N ARG A 531 -4.96 6.81 32.01
CA ARG A 531 -5.61 8.14 32.15
C ARG A 531 -6.04 8.71 30.80
N LEU A 532 -6.66 7.88 29.98
CA LEU A 532 -7.04 8.23 28.60
C LEU A 532 -8.01 9.42 28.52
N GLY A 533 -8.93 9.57 29.48
CA GLY A 533 -9.79 10.76 29.57
C GLY A 533 -8.99 12.06 29.69
N THR A 534 -7.99 12.08 30.58
CA THR A 534 -7.07 13.21 30.73
C THR A 534 -6.30 13.46 29.43
N LEU A 535 -5.80 12.42 28.76
CA LEU A 535 -5.12 12.59 27.48
C LEU A 535 -6.03 13.26 26.43
N HIS A 536 -7.30 12.87 26.34
CA HIS A 536 -8.24 13.50 25.42
C HIS A 536 -8.49 14.98 25.74
N GLU A 537 -8.54 15.36 27.03
CA GLU A 537 -8.64 16.76 27.44
C GLU A 537 -7.41 17.56 27.01
N LEU A 538 -6.21 16.99 27.21
CA LEU A 538 -4.95 17.63 26.79
C LEU A 538 -4.84 17.76 25.26
N LEU A 539 -5.49 16.86 24.50
CA LEU A 539 -5.51 16.86 23.03
C LEU A 539 -6.74 17.51 22.42
N ALA A 540 -7.61 18.15 23.21
CA ALA A 540 -8.87 18.71 22.71
C ALA A 540 -8.67 19.74 21.60
N GLU A 541 -7.65 20.61 21.70
CA GLU A 541 -7.29 21.60 20.66
C GLU A 541 -6.78 20.96 19.36
N ALA A 542 -6.39 19.68 19.39
CA ALA A 542 -5.88 18.97 18.22
C ALA A 542 -6.96 18.23 17.42
N ALA A 543 -8.19 18.13 17.96
CA ALA A 543 -9.26 17.32 17.38
C ALA A 543 -9.72 17.81 15.99
N ASP A 544 -9.55 19.10 15.69
CA ASP A 544 -9.91 19.72 14.41
C ASP A 544 -8.72 19.85 13.44
N TRP A 545 -7.52 19.42 13.84
CA TRP A 545 -6.35 19.52 12.97
C TRP A 545 -6.54 18.66 11.71
N PRO A 546 -6.25 19.18 10.50
CA PRO A 546 -6.54 18.46 9.25
C PRO A 546 -5.92 17.07 9.16
N ARG A 547 -4.77 16.83 9.78
CA ARG A 547 -4.14 15.51 9.81
C ARG A 547 -4.87 14.55 10.75
N VAL A 548 -5.29 15.03 11.92
CA VAL A 548 -6.04 14.26 12.93
C VAL A 548 -7.41 13.86 12.37
N VAL A 549 -8.12 14.79 11.73
CA VAL A 549 -9.42 14.53 11.10
C VAL A 549 -9.29 13.50 9.96
N ARG A 550 -8.28 13.65 9.09
CA ARG A 550 -8.03 12.68 8.00
C ARG A 550 -7.68 11.29 8.53
N CYS A 551 -6.86 11.20 9.58
CA CYS A 551 -6.55 9.92 10.21
C CYS A 551 -7.81 9.28 10.79
N ALA A 552 -8.62 10.04 11.54
CA ALA A 552 -9.88 9.56 12.13
C ALA A 552 -10.86 8.99 11.09
N GLN A 553 -10.88 9.53 9.87
CA GLN A 553 -11.72 9.02 8.77
C GLN A 553 -11.27 7.63 8.25
N THR A 554 -10.01 7.26 8.41
CA THR A 554 -9.48 5.96 7.97
C THR A 554 -9.68 4.84 9.00
N VAL A 555 -9.79 5.19 10.29
CA VAL A 555 -9.91 4.20 11.38
C VAL A 555 -11.10 3.23 11.20
N PRO A 556 -12.33 3.66 10.81
CA PRO A 556 -13.44 2.73 10.61
C PRO A 556 -13.13 1.61 9.59
N VAL A 557 -12.44 1.94 8.51
CA VAL A 557 -12.03 0.97 7.47
C VAL A 557 -11.07 -0.07 8.07
N LEU A 558 -10.08 0.39 8.83
CA LEU A 558 -9.09 -0.47 9.46
C LEU A 558 -9.69 -1.35 10.55
N LEU A 559 -10.66 -0.82 11.32
CA LEU A 559 -11.40 -1.62 12.30
C LEU A 559 -12.24 -2.71 11.61
N HIS A 560 -12.79 -2.46 10.42
CA HIS A 560 -13.42 -3.54 9.65
C HIS A 560 -12.42 -4.65 9.29
N VAL A 561 -11.22 -4.31 8.83
CA VAL A 561 -10.15 -5.28 8.54
C VAL A 561 -9.73 -6.04 9.80
N TYR A 562 -9.52 -5.32 10.90
CA TYR A 562 -9.18 -5.88 12.22
C TYR A 562 -10.22 -6.90 12.68
N PHE A 563 -11.50 -6.52 12.75
CA PHE A 563 -12.54 -7.43 13.25
C PHE A 563 -12.81 -8.59 12.29
N ASN A 564 -12.68 -8.38 10.98
CA ASN A 564 -12.75 -9.46 9.98
C ASN A 564 -11.63 -10.50 10.15
N THR A 565 -10.51 -10.09 10.74
CA THR A 565 -9.37 -10.97 11.04
C THR A 565 -9.58 -11.65 12.38
N VAL A 566 -9.85 -10.88 13.45
CA VAL A 566 -9.96 -11.40 14.82
C VAL A 566 -11.10 -12.39 15.00
N VAL A 567 -12.20 -12.23 14.26
CA VAL A 567 -13.36 -13.15 14.32
C VAL A 567 -13.05 -14.55 13.80
N LYS A 568 -11.96 -14.72 13.05
CA LYS A 568 -11.50 -16.04 12.57
C LYS A 568 -10.67 -16.78 13.61
N MET A 569 -10.31 -16.13 14.71
CA MET A 569 -9.47 -16.70 15.76
C MET A 569 -10.33 -17.54 16.71
N ASP A 570 -9.85 -18.74 17.06
CA ASP A 570 -10.52 -19.64 18.00
C ASP A 570 -10.07 -19.41 19.45
N ASP A 571 -10.11 -18.14 19.91
CA ASP A 571 -9.83 -17.78 21.30
C ASP A 571 -11.04 -17.08 21.93
N ARG A 572 -11.84 -17.87 22.65
CA ARG A 572 -13.06 -17.37 23.30
C ARG A 572 -12.77 -16.29 24.35
N LYS A 573 -11.67 -16.39 25.10
CA LYS A 573 -11.35 -15.42 26.15
C LYS A 573 -11.01 -14.08 25.53
N LEU A 574 -10.21 -14.09 24.46
CA LEU A 574 -9.92 -12.91 23.67
C LEU A 574 -11.21 -12.28 23.12
N LEU A 575 -12.05 -13.05 22.42
CA LEU A 575 -13.28 -12.51 21.83
C LEU A 575 -14.23 -11.91 22.89
N ALA A 576 -14.32 -12.54 24.07
CA ALA A 576 -15.12 -12.02 25.18
C ALA A 576 -14.54 -10.71 25.73
N HIS A 577 -13.22 -10.61 25.86
CA HIS A 577 -12.56 -9.37 26.26
C HIS A 577 -12.73 -8.24 25.22
N LEU A 578 -12.70 -8.55 23.92
CA LEU A 578 -12.94 -7.54 22.89
C LEU A 578 -14.36 -6.96 22.95
N VAL A 579 -15.37 -7.74 23.33
CA VAL A 579 -16.72 -7.23 23.60
C VAL A 579 -16.69 -6.19 24.72
N LEU A 580 -15.97 -6.44 25.81
CA LEU A 580 -15.79 -5.47 26.89
C LEU A 580 -15.15 -4.18 26.40
N VAL A 581 -14.07 -4.29 25.62
CA VAL A 581 -13.39 -3.14 25.04
C VAL A 581 -14.34 -2.33 24.15
N MET A 582 -15.18 -2.96 23.33
CA MET A 582 -16.15 -2.26 22.51
C MET A 582 -17.16 -1.45 23.34
N LEU A 583 -17.64 -2.02 24.45
CA LEU A 583 -18.58 -1.35 25.37
C LEU A 583 -17.91 -0.17 26.08
N GLU A 584 -16.72 -0.37 26.65
CA GLU A 584 -15.99 0.66 27.37
C GLU A 584 -15.59 1.82 26.44
N ARG A 585 -14.93 1.50 25.33
CA ARG A 585 -14.40 2.47 24.38
C ARG A 585 -15.50 3.24 23.65
N SER A 586 -16.74 2.74 23.58
CA SER A 586 -17.88 3.49 23.03
C SER A 586 -18.12 4.84 23.73
N SER A 587 -17.68 5.00 24.98
CA SER A 587 -17.79 6.24 25.78
C SER A 587 -16.55 7.13 25.70
N LEU A 588 -15.41 6.56 25.33
CA LEU A 588 -14.11 7.15 25.63
C LEU A 588 -13.30 7.34 24.34
N LEU A 589 -13.80 8.16 23.42
CA LEU A 589 -13.11 8.48 22.17
C LEU A 589 -12.70 9.95 22.16
N LEU A 590 -11.63 10.29 21.43
CA LEU A 590 -11.28 11.69 21.17
C LEU A 590 -12.44 12.37 20.43
N ARG A 591 -12.82 13.56 20.88
CA ARG A 591 -14.01 14.29 20.39
C ARG A 591 -13.74 14.93 19.03
N ILE A 592 -13.85 14.13 17.98
CA ILE A 592 -13.73 14.55 16.58
C ILE A 592 -15.11 14.48 15.91
N PRO A 593 -15.50 15.46 15.07
CA PRO A 593 -16.78 15.42 14.35
C PRO A 593 -17.00 14.10 13.61
N SER A 594 -18.18 13.51 13.78
CA SER A 594 -18.61 12.22 13.20
C SER A 594 -17.82 10.96 13.61
N TYR A 595 -16.64 11.09 14.24
CA TYR A 595 -15.79 9.95 14.58
C TYR A 595 -16.50 8.94 15.48
N SER A 596 -17.05 9.40 16.61
CA SER A 596 -17.78 8.53 17.54
C SER A 596 -18.92 7.76 16.85
N LYS A 597 -19.68 8.45 15.97
CA LYS A 597 -20.79 7.85 15.23
C LYS A 597 -20.34 6.73 14.29
N GLU A 598 -19.24 6.92 13.57
CA GLU A 598 -18.70 5.88 12.70
C GLU A 598 -18.12 4.71 13.50
N ILE A 599 -17.41 4.97 14.60
CA ILE A 599 -16.90 3.90 15.48
C ILE A 599 -18.06 3.09 16.08
N HIS A 600 -19.12 3.75 16.53
CA HIS A 600 -20.34 3.10 17.02
C HIS A 600 -20.96 2.19 15.96
N ARG A 601 -21.04 2.62 14.70
CA ARG A 601 -21.53 1.78 13.59
C ARG A 601 -20.66 0.54 13.38
N VAL A 602 -19.34 0.69 13.39
CA VAL A 602 -18.39 -0.43 13.26
C VAL A 602 -18.56 -1.41 14.42
N PHE A 603 -18.60 -0.90 15.66
CA PHE A 603 -18.80 -1.73 16.84
C PHE A 603 -20.13 -2.48 16.79
N SER A 604 -21.23 -1.81 16.46
CA SER A 604 -22.54 -2.45 16.31
C SER A 604 -22.55 -3.56 15.26
N CYS A 605 -21.92 -3.33 14.11
CA CYS A 605 -21.82 -4.32 13.04
C CYS A 605 -21.08 -5.58 13.50
N HIS A 606 -19.92 -5.40 14.14
CA HIS A 606 -19.07 -6.52 14.56
C HIS A 606 -19.55 -7.19 15.84
N LEU A 607 -20.16 -6.48 16.79
CA LEU A 607 -20.78 -7.08 17.98
C LEU A 607 -21.85 -8.08 17.55
N ARG A 608 -22.72 -7.68 16.62
CA ARG A 608 -23.75 -8.56 16.07
C ARG A 608 -23.14 -9.78 15.39
N ARG A 609 -22.06 -9.60 14.62
CA ARG A 609 -21.38 -10.70 13.92
C ARG A 609 -20.69 -11.66 14.89
N LEU A 610 -19.98 -11.15 15.89
CA LEU A 610 -19.31 -11.92 16.92
C LEU A 610 -20.32 -12.78 17.69
N CYS A 611 -21.40 -12.18 18.19
CA CYS A 611 -22.43 -12.91 18.93
C CYS A 611 -23.21 -13.89 18.05
N LYS A 612 -23.32 -13.64 16.73
CA LYS A 612 -23.91 -14.61 15.79
C LYS A 612 -23.05 -15.85 15.61
N LEU A 613 -21.73 -15.67 15.52
CA LEU A 613 -20.79 -16.78 15.33
C LEU A 613 -20.50 -17.51 16.65
N HIS A 614 -20.51 -16.78 17.77
CA HIS A 614 -20.26 -17.29 19.11
C HIS A 614 -21.35 -16.82 20.09
N PRO A 615 -22.57 -17.40 20.06
CA PRO A 615 -23.66 -16.99 20.95
C PRO A 615 -23.35 -17.08 22.44
N SER A 616 -22.43 -17.97 22.82
CA SER A 616 -21.98 -18.13 24.21
C SER A 616 -21.39 -16.85 24.81
N LEU A 617 -20.83 -15.95 23.97
CA LEU A 617 -20.27 -14.67 24.41
C LEU A 617 -21.32 -13.81 25.15
N VAL A 618 -22.59 -13.93 24.78
CA VAL A 618 -23.67 -13.15 25.40
C VAL A 618 -23.94 -13.60 26.83
N VAL A 619 -23.76 -14.89 27.11
CA VAL A 619 -23.85 -15.43 28.49
C VAL A 619 -22.58 -15.10 29.25
N ASP A 620 -21.41 -15.26 28.61
CA ASP A 620 -20.09 -14.99 29.22
C ASP A 620 -19.97 -13.52 29.68
N GLN A 621 -20.48 -12.57 28.90
CA GLN A 621 -20.42 -11.12 29.15
C GLN A 621 -21.77 -10.53 29.60
N SER A 622 -22.65 -11.37 30.15
CA SER A 622 -24.02 -10.98 30.43
C SER A 622 -24.12 -9.86 31.47
N HIS A 623 -23.23 -9.83 32.47
CA HIS A 623 -23.23 -8.79 33.49
C HIS A 623 -22.97 -7.41 32.89
N GLU A 624 -21.93 -7.28 32.07
CA GLU A 624 -21.46 -6.04 31.46
C GLU A 624 -22.38 -5.57 30.34
N LEU A 625 -22.94 -6.50 29.55
CA LEU A 625 -23.98 -6.19 28.57
C LEU A 625 -25.25 -5.67 29.24
N LEU A 626 -25.63 -6.24 30.39
CA LEU A 626 -26.80 -5.79 31.16
C LEU A 626 -26.57 -4.44 31.83
N GLU A 627 -25.39 -4.23 32.42
CA GLU A 627 -25.03 -2.92 32.99
C GLU A 627 -25.08 -1.83 31.91
N PHE A 628 -24.52 -2.12 30.72
CA PHE A 628 -24.56 -1.20 29.60
C PHE A 628 -26.00 -0.94 29.10
N ALA A 629 -26.81 -1.99 28.97
CA ALA A 629 -28.20 -1.87 28.51
C ALA A 629 -29.14 -1.27 29.55
N GLY A 630 -28.82 -1.38 30.84
CA GLY A 630 -29.59 -0.80 31.94
C GLY A 630 -29.35 0.70 32.14
N ALA A 631 -28.26 1.26 31.60
CA ALA A 631 -27.95 2.68 31.72
C ALA A 631 -28.69 3.53 30.68
N THR A 632 -29.72 4.26 31.11
CA THR A 632 -30.57 5.07 30.22
C THR A 632 -29.83 6.16 29.44
N ALA A 633 -28.72 6.67 29.97
CA ALA A 633 -27.84 7.61 29.25
C ALA A 633 -27.31 7.04 27.92
N ASN A 634 -27.13 5.72 27.81
CA ASN A 634 -26.62 5.08 26.59
C ASN A 634 -27.66 5.09 25.45
N VAL A 635 -28.97 5.21 25.77
CA VAL A 635 -30.05 5.34 24.77
C VAL A 635 -29.81 6.56 23.88
N TYR A 636 -29.39 7.68 24.48
CA TYR A 636 -29.24 8.95 23.80
C TYR A 636 -27.83 9.16 23.23
N ASN A 637 -26.80 8.81 24.01
CA ASN A 637 -25.42 9.12 23.64
C ASN A 637 -24.77 8.06 22.74
N LYS A 638 -25.34 6.85 22.68
CA LYS A 638 -24.75 5.66 22.04
C LYS A 638 -25.80 4.82 21.32
N GLU A 639 -26.78 5.49 20.72
CA GLU A 639 -27.98 4.89 20.11
C GLU A 639 -27.69 3.61 19.29
N GLU A 640 -26.70 3.67 18.39
CA GLU A 640 -26.36 2.53 17.51
C GLU A 640 -25.81 1.34 18.30
N VAL A 641 -24.89 1.56 19.25
CA VAL A 641 -24.32 0.47 20.07
C VAL A 641 -25.38 -0.11 20.99
N TYR A 642 -26.13 0.77 21.66
CA TYR A 642 -27.22 0.41 22.56
C TYR A 642 -28.26 -0.47 21.87
N THR A 643 -28.74 -0.06 20.69
CA THR A 643 -29.71 -0.83 19.90
C THR A 643 -29.21 -2.25 19.63
N HIS A 644 -27.94 -2.41 19.28
CA HIS A 644 -27.38 -3.73 18.96
C HIS A 644 -27.09 -4.57 20.20
N VAL A 645 -26.70 -3.97 21.33
CA VAL A 645 -26.58 -4.67 22.62
C VAL A 645 -27.94 -5.24 23.05
N VAL A 646 -28.99 -4.42 23.04
CA VAL A 646 -30.36 -4.85 23.36
C VAL A 646 -30.83 -5.94 22.41
N TRP A 647 -30.55 -5.79 21.11
CA TRP A 647 -30.88 -6.82 20.12
C TRP A 647 -30.17 -8.14 20.40
N VAL A 648 -28.87 -8.11 20.71
CA VAL A 648 -28.06 -9.30 21.01
C VAL A 648 -28.56 -10.01 22.27
N LEU A 649 -28.87 -9.28 23.34
CA LEU A 649 -29.47 -9.82 24.56
C LEU A 649 -30.82 -10.50 24.25
N GLY A 650 -31.69 -9.78 23.55
CA GLY A 650 -32.99 -10.30 23.12
C GLY A 650 -32.88 -11.50 22.18
N GLU A 651 -31.86 -11.60 21.34
CA GLU A 651 -31.67 -12.71 20.41
C GLU A 651 -31.08 -13.95 21.09
N TYR A 652 -29.98 -13.80 21.83
CA TYR A 652 -29.14 -14.94 22.21
C TYR A 652 -29.25 -15.36 23.68
N LEU A 653 -29.91 -14.61 24.57
CA LEU A 653 -30.24 -15.12 25.91
C LEU A 653 -31.35 -16.17 25.83
N SER A 654 -30.96 -17.38 25.45
CA SER A 654 -31.81 -18.55 25.29
C SER A 654 -31.02 -19.82 25.59
N VAL A 655 -31.69 -20.81 26.19
CA VAL A 655 -31.13 -22.16 26.41
C VAL A 655 -30.74 -22.83 25.08
N SER A 656 -31.44 -22.48 23.98
CA SER A 656 -31.12 -22.99 22.64
C SER A 656 -29.81 -22.42 22.08
N SER A 657 -29.37 -21.26 22.55
CA SER A 657 -28.14 -20.59 22.11
C SER A 657 -26.95 -20.98 22.97
N ASP A 658 -27.15 -21.07 24.29
CA ASP A 658 -26.15 -21.59 25.24
C ASP A 658 -26.86 -22.28 26.41
N SER A 659 -26.47 -23.52 26.69
CA SER A 659 -27.03 -24.35 27.77
C SER A 659 -26.91 -23.74 29.18
N ARG A 660 -25.96 -22.81 29.40
CA ARG A 660 -25.75 -22.12 30.68
C ARG A 660 -26.74 -20.98 30.91
N CYS A 661 -27.53 -20.60 29.89
CA CYS A 661 -28.53 -19.56 30.03
C CYS A 661 -29.62 -20.00 31.03
N SER A 662 -29.74 -19.28 32.15
CA SER A 662 -30.69 -19.61 33.21
C SER A 662 -31.94 -18.73 33.14
N VAL A 663 -33.07 -19.23 33.68
CA VAL A 663 -34.30 -18.44 33.83
C VAL A 663 -34.03 -17.17 34.65
N LYS A 664 -33.20 -17.25 35.69
CA LYS A 664 -32.79 -16.09 36.50
C LYS A 664 -32.16 -14.99 35.63
N LEU A 665 -31.25 -15.36 34.74
CA LEU A 665 -30.59 -14.42 33.84
C LEU A 665 -31.57 -13.77 32.86
N ILE A 666 -32.50 -14.56 32.30
CA ILE A 666 -33.56 -14.06 31.42
C ILE A 666 -34.44 -13.05 32.17
N THR A 667 -34.85 -13.38 33.40
CA THR A 667 -35.65 -12.48 34.25
C THR A 667 -34.90 -11.20 34.58
N SER A 668 -33.64 -11.26 35.02
CA SER A 668 -32.84 -10.06 35.31
C SER A 668 -32.65 -9.18 34.08
N CYS A 669 -32.43 -9.78 32.90
CA CYS A 669 -32.37 -9.03 31.65
C CYS A 669 -33.69 -8.35 31.31
N PHE A 670 -34.81 -9.08 31.45
CA PHE A 670 -36.13 -8.53 31.20
C PHE A 670 -36.41 -7.33 32.11
N GLU A 671 -36.10 -7.45 33.40
CA GLU A 671 -36.34 -6.39 34.39
C GLU A 671 -35.53 -5.13 34.11
N ALA A 672 -34.25 -5.28 33.75
CA ALA A 672 -33.41 -4.14 33.37
C ALA A 672 -33.95 -3.43 32.12
N LEU A 673 -34.27 -4.18 31.06
CA LEU A 673 -34.79 -3.59 29.81
C LEU A 673 -36.19 -2.99 29.99
N GLU A 674 -37.03 -3.59 30.84
CA GLU A 674 -38.36 -3.09 31.17
C GLU A 674 -38.27 -1.77 31.92
N ALA A 675 -37.36 -1.66 32.89
CA ALA A 675 -37.12 -0.42 33.62
C ALA A 675 -36.67 0.71 32.69
N VAL A 676 -35.72 0.45 31.79
CA VAL A 676 -35.25 1.45 30.81
C VAL A 676 -36.38 1.86 29.85
N LEU A 677 -37.10 0.88 29.28
CA LEU A 677 -38.20 1.19 28.37
C LEU A 677 -39.29 2.02 29.06
N PHE A 678 -39.61 1.70 30.32
CA PHE A 678 -40.54 2.50 31.12
C PHE A 678 -40.01 3.91 31.33
N GLU A 679 -38.76 4.08 31.76
CA GLU A 679 -38.16 5.39 32.02
C GLU A 679 -38.24 6.29 30.78
N ILE A 680 -37.81 5.80 29.61
CA ILE A 680 -37.76 6.62 28.38
C ILE A 680 -39.15 6.87 27.76
N THR A 681 -40.17 6.09 28.12
CA THR A 681 -41.56 6.26 27.62
C THR A 681 -42.52 6.87 28.64
N SER A 682 -42.06 7.12 29.86
CA SER A 682 -42.84 7.76 30.94
C SER A 682 -42.31 9.14 31.33
N SER A 683 -41.07 9.47 30.97
CA SER A 683 -40.44 10.75 31.29
C SER A 683 -40.21 11.60 30.02
N THR A 684 -40.11 12.92 30.22
CA THR A 684 -39.61 13.84 29.18
C THR A 684 -38.11 13.63 28.98
N PRO A 685 -37.59 13.71 27.73
CA PRO A 685 -36.15 13.60 27.48
C PRO A 685 -35.33 14.59 28.34
N PRO A 686 -34.12 14.22 28.78
CA PRO A 686 -33.22 15.11 29.49
C PRO A 686 -32.99 16.43 28.74
N PRO A 687 -32.83 17.58 29.45
CA PRO A 687 -32.64 18.88 28.82
C PRO A 687 -31.40 18.87 27.92
N GLY A 688 -31.58 19.24 26.64
CA GLY A 688 -30.52 19.26 25.63
C GLY A 688 -30.35 17.95 24.84
N THR A 689 -31.16 16.92 25.08
CA THR A 689 -31.16 15.67 24.32
C THR A 689 -32.40 15.56 23.41
N ILE A 690 -32.24 14.91 22.26
CA ILE A 690 -33.34 14.62 21.33
C ILE A 690 -34.13 13.42 21.87
N CYS A 691 -35.40 13.28 21.50
CA CYS A 691 -36.21 12.10 21.78
C CYS A 691 -35.48 10.80 21.39
N PRO A 692 -35.71 9.69 22.14
CA PRO A 692 -35.14 8.40 21.77
C PRO A 692 -35.53 8.01 20.34
N ALA A 693 -34.59 7.43 19.59
CA ALA A 693 -34.89 6.99 18.25
C ALA A 693 -35.96 5.87 18.25
N PRO A 694 -36.91 5.89 17.30
CA PRO A 694 -37.99 4.89 17.22
C PRO A 694 -37.47 3.46 17.13
N ARG A 695 -36.34 3.28 16.45
CA ARG A 695 -35.63 2.01 16.32
C ARG A 695 -35.19 1.45 17.67
N VAL A 696 -34.76 2.30 18.61
CA VAL A 696 -34.37 1.87 19.96
C VAL A 696 -35.58 1.31 20.71
N ILE A 697 -36.70 2.05 20.70
CA ILE A 697 -37.94 1.68 21.39
C ILE A 697 -38.48 0.35 20.83
N THR A 698 -38.59 0.24 19.51
CA THR A 698 -39.08 -0.98 18.86
C THR A 698 -38.15 -2.19 19.07
N THR A 699 -36.84 -1.96 19.22
CA THR A 699 -35.86 -3.01 19.54
C THR A 699 -36.00 -3.47 20.99
N LEU A 700 -36.16 -2.55 21.95
CA LEU A 700 -36.46 -2.87 23.36
C LEU A 700 -37.74 -3.68 23.49
N MET A 701 -38.83 -3.25 22.84
CA MET A 701 -40.10 -3.97 22.83
C MET A 701 -39.95 -5.39 22.26
N SER A 702 -39.21 -5.52 21.16
CA SER A 702 -38.94 -6.82 20.54
C SER A 702 -38.08 -7.73 21.42
N ALA A 703 -37.08 -7.18 22.12
CA ALA A 703 -36.23 -7.92 23.05
C ALA A 703 -37.05 -8.41 24.26
N LEU A 704 -37.88 -7.55 24.86
CA LEU A 704 -38.78 -7.92 25.96
C LEU A 704 -39.75 -9.03 25.55
N ALA A 705 -40.36 -8.93 24.37
CA ALA A 705 -41.26 -9.96 23.85
C ALA A 705 -40.53 -11.30 23.62
N LYS A 706 -39.31 -11.27 23.09
CA LYS A 706 -38.47 -12.48 22.93
C LYS A 706 -38.14 -13.13 24.28
N LEU A 707 -37.67 -12.36 25.25
CA LEU A 707 -37.36 -12.86 26.60
C LEU A 707 -38.62 -13.43 27.28
N ALA A 708 -39.77 -12.75 27.17
CA ALA A 708 -41.04 -13.23 27.71
C ALA A 708 -41.52 -14.52 27.04
N SER A 709 -41.30 -14.69 25.74
CA SER A 709 -41.62 -15.95 25.04
C SER A 709 -40.77 -17.14 25.51
N ARG A 710 -39.63 -16.89 26.16
CA ARG A 710 -38.72 -17.92 26.72
C ARG A 710 -38.99 -18.21 28.20
N SER A 711 -39.68 -17.32 28.89
CA SER A 711 -40.05 -17.46 30.30
C SER A 711 -41.48 -16.98 30.51
N HIS A 712 -42.43 -17.93 30.52
CA HIS A 712 -43.87 -17.64 30.48
C HIS A 712 -44.37 -16.74 31.61
N ASP A 713 -43.71 -16.75 32.77
CA ASP A 713 -44.03 -15.88 33.92
C ASP A 713 -43.89 -14.38 33.61
N LEU A 714 -43.13 -14.03 32.57
CA LEU A 714 -42.90 -12.64 32.14
C LEU A 714 -43.95 -12.15 31.12
N ILE A 715 -44.72 -13.06 30.50
CA ILE A 715 -45.72 -12.72 29.46
C ILE A 715 -46.76 -11.70 29.95
N PRO A 716 -47.33 -11.82 31.17
CA PRO A 716 -48.30 -10.84 31.66
C PRO A 716 -47.70 -9.42 31.78
N ARG A 717 -46.46 -9.30 32.27
CA ARG A 717 -45.74 -8.03 32.41
C ARG A 717 -45.49 -7.38 31.05
N ALA A 718 -44.92 -8.13 30.12
CA ALA A 718 -44.68 -7.67 28.75
C ALA A 718 -45.97 -7.23 28.05
N SER A 719 -47.03 -8.04 28.20
CA SER A 719 -48.33 -7.77 27.59
C SER A 719 -49.00 -6.51 28.17
N LEU A 720 -48.87 -6.28 29.47
CA LEU A 720 -49.37 -5.08 30.13
C LEU A 720 -48.67 -3.83 29.60
N PHE A 721 -47.33 -3.86 29.47
CA PHE A 721 -46.57 -2.76 28.88
C PHE A 721 -46.99 -2.45 27.44
N LEU A 722 -47.00 -3.46 26.56
CA LEU A 722 -47.36 -3.28 25.16
C LEU A 722 -48.80 -2.79 24.99
N SER A 723 -49.73 -3.23 25.85
CA SER A 723 -51.11 -2.75 25.83
C SER A 723 -51.26 -1.28 26.24
N LYS A 724 -50.39 -0.76 27.12
CA LYS A 724 -50.39 0.67 27.50
C LYS A 724 -49.97 1.57 26.35
N LEU A 725 -49.02 1.14 25.51
CA LEU A 725 -48.60 1.90 24.32
C LEU A 725 -49.77 2.18 23.36
N ARG A 726 -50.73 1.25 23.27
CA ARG A 726 -51.97 1.45 22.50
C ARG A 726 -52.82 2.62 23.00
N THR A 727 -52.87 2.82 24.33
CA THR A 727 -53.62 3.94 24.92
C THR A 727 -52.95 5.28 24.69
N VAL A 728 -51.64 5.30 24.46
CA VAL A 728 -50.86 6.50 24.19
C VAL A 728 -51.22 7.10 22.82
N SER A 729 -51.38 6.28 21.78
CA SER A 729 -51.82 6.74 20.43
C SER A 729 -53.18 7.42 20.43
N ARG A 730 -54.08 7.07 21.36
CA ARG A 730 -55.42 7.67 21.47
C ARG A 730 -55.42 9.07 22.08
N ASN A 731 -54.35 9.46 22.78
CA ASN A 731 -54.27 10.71 23.54
C ASN A 731 -53.50 11.84 22.81
N GLY A 732 -53.00 11.61 21.59
CA GLY A 732 -52.28 12.59 20.79
C GLY A 732 -50.75 12.55 20.95
N SER A 733 -50.08 13.68 20.70
CA SER A 733 -48.62 13.84 20.77
C SER A 733 -48.05 13.47 22.14
N VAL A 734 -46.87 12.84 22.16
CA VAL A 734 -46.23 12.31 23.37
C VAL A 734 -44.85 12.92 23.54
N ALA A 735 -44.49 13.26 24.78
CA ALA A 735 -43.25 13.98 25.07
C ALA A 735 -41.95 13.25 24.63
N TRP A 736 -41.99 11.92 24.44
CA TRP A 736 -40.85 11.10 24.05
C TRP A 736 -40.84 10.72 22.56
N CYS A 737 -41.82 11.16 21.76
CA CYS A 737 -41.88 10.91 20.32
C CYS A 737 -42.32 12.18 19.60
N ALA A 738 -41.40 12.80 18.85
CA ALA A 738 -41.67 14.06 18.17
C ALA A 738 -42.45 13.88 16.87
N ASP A 739 -42.22 12.79 16.15
CA ASP A 739 -42.86 12.48 14.86
C ASP A 739 -44.07 11.54 15.06
N GLU A 740 -45.19 11.85 14.41
CA GLU A 740 -46.41 11.05 14.44
C GLU A 740 -46.27 9.76 13.64
N GLU A 741 -45.53 9.75 12.52
CA GLU A 741 -45.31 8.54 11.72
C GLU A 741 -44.52 7.50 12.51
N ASP A 742 -43.47 7.95 13.19
CA ASP A 742 -42.68 7.13 14.10
C ASP A 742 -43.50 6.58 15.26
N LEU A 743 -44.38 7.40 15.85
CA LEU A 743 -45.29 6.95 16.91
C LEU A 743 -46.23 5.85 16.42
N VAL A 744 -46.79 6.00 15.21
CA VAL A 744 -47.63 4.98 14.58
C VAL A 744 -46.85 3.69 14.34
N ALA A 745 -45.61 3.76 13.87
CA ALA A 745 -44.77 2.59 13.65
C ALA A 745 -44.47 1.84 14.97
N ILE A 746 -44.14 2.57 16.03
CA ILE A 746 -43.90 2.02 17.38
C ILE A 746 -45.17 1.33 17.91
N VAL A 747 -46.32 1.99 17.83
CA VAL A 747 -47.59 1.45 18.34
C VAL A 747 -48.03 0.22 17.55
N THR A 748 -47.93 0.27 16.22
CA THR A 748 -48.22 -0.87 15.33
C THR A 748 -47.35 -2.07 15.72
N ARG A 749 -46.04 -1.85 15.89
CA ARG A 749 -45.13 -2.90 16.34
C ARG A 749 -45.51 -3.46 17.71
N GLY A 750 -45.95 -2.60 18.62
CA GLY A 750 -46.43 -3.01 19.95
C GLY A 750 -47.68 -3.87 19.90
N GLU A 751 -48.64 -3.54 19.04
CA GLU A 751 -49.86 -4.32 18.83
C GLU A 751 -49.58 -5.69 18.22
N GLU A 752 -48.64 -5.77 17.26
CA GLU A 752 -48.17 -7.05 16.68
C GLU A 752 -47.60 -7.96 17.77
N LEU A 753 -46.64 -7.45 18.56
CA LEU A 753 -45.98 -8.21 19.62
C LEU A 753 -46.97 -8.62 20.72
N TRP A 754 -47.87 -7.72 21.12
CA TRP A 754 -48.92 -8.02 22.09
C TRP A 754 -49.84 -9.12 21.59
N SER A 755 -50.24 -9.06 20.32
CA SER A 755 -51.12 -10.06 19.71
C SER A 755 -50.43 -11.43 19.64
N LEU A 756 -49.13 -11.48 19.33
CA LEU A 756 -48.34 -12.70 19.33
C LEU A 756 -48.28 -13.34 20.73
N LEU A 757 -47.99 -12.53 21.76
CA LEU A 757 -47.82 -13.02 23.15
C LEU A 757 -49.10 -13.62 23.77
N LYS A 758 -50.28 -13.35 23.20
CA LYS A 758 -51.54 -14.02 23.61
C LYS A 758 -51.55 -15.52 23.32
N ALA A 759 -50.71 -15.97 22.38
CA ALA A 759 -50.55 -17.38 22.04
C ALA A 759 -49.09 -17.80 22.32
N PRO A 760 -48.74 -18.17 23.57
CA PRO A 760 -47.34 -18.39 23.99
C PRO A 760 -46.55 -19.37 23.11
N GLY A 761 -47.17 -20.48 22.69
CA GLY A 761 -46.53 -21.45 21.80
C GLY A 761 -46.22 -20.88 20.41
N VAL A 762 -47.11 -20.05 19.85
CA VAL A 762 -46.88 -19.35 18.58
C VAL A 762 -45.79 -18.29 18.76
N ALA A 763 -45.87 -17.49 19.83
CA ALA A 763 -44.87 -16.48 20.16
C ALA A 763 -43.46 -17.09 20.27
N GLN A 764 -43.32 -18.22 20.97
CA GLN A 764 -42.05 -18.92 21.10
C GLN A 764 -41.52 -19.37 19.72
N SER A 765 -42.38 -19.91 18.86
CA SER A 765 -41.98 -20.36 17.51
C SER A 765 -41.60 -19.22 16.56
N VAL A 766 -42.27 -18.07 16.66
CA VAL A 766 -42.07 -16.91 15.76
C VAL A 766 -40.91 -16.02 16.24
N LEU A 767 -40.83 -15.76 17.54
CA LEU A 767 -39.84 -14.88 18.15
C LEU A 767 -38.54 -15.60 18.51
N THR A 768 -38.60 -16.92 18.70
CA THR A 768 -37.45 -17.77 19.03
C THR A 768 -37.40 -19.02 18.14
N PRO A 769 -37.29 -18.85 16.80
CA PRO A 769 -37.32 -19.98 15.88
C PRO A 769 -36.16 -20.95 16.15
N PRO A 770 -36.40 -22.26 16.16
CA PRO A 770 -35.33 -23.26 16.29
C PRO A 770 -34.31 -23.15 15.15
N ALA A 771 -33.04 -23.48 15.41
CA ALA A 771 -31.95 -23.38 14.43
C ALA A 771 -32.16 -24.19 13.12
N TYR A 772 -33.02 -25.22 13.15
CA TYR A 772 -33.38 -26.00 11.96
C TYR A 772 -34.42 -25.30 11.05
N VAL A 773 -35.12 -24.27 11.56
CA VAL A 773 -36.05 -23.43 10.77
C VAL A 773 -35.28 -22.37 9.98
N THR A 774 -34.15 -21.88 10.52
CA THR A 774 -33.28 -20.87 9.89
C THR A 774 -32.25 -21.47 8.93
N THR A 775 -32.07 -22.79 8.94
CA THR A 775 -31.35 -23.51 7.89
C THR A 775 -32.36 -23.98 6.82
N PRO A 776 -32.11 -23.75 5.51
CA PRO A 776 -33.05 -24.11 4.46
C PRO A 776 -33.06 -25.63 4.24
N ARG A 777 -33.62 -26.40 5.17
CA ARG A 777 -33.95 -27.82 5.00
C ARG A 777 -35.31 -28.03 4.34
N TRP A 778 -36.14 -26.98 4.27
CA TRP A 778 -37.52 -27.04 3.80
C TRP A 778 -37.64 -27.43 2.31
N HIS A 779 -36.52 -27.44 1.58
CA HIS A 779 -36.43 -27.85 0.17
C HIS A 779 -35.90 -29.28 -0.02
N ARG A 780 -35.52 -30.00 1.04
CA ARG A 780 -34.91 -31.35 0.94
C ARG A 780 -35.76 -32.48 1.52
N ASP A 781 -36.71 -32.19 2.41
CA ASP A 781 -37.68 -33.19 2.89
C ASP A 781 -39.00 -33.06 2.14
N THR A 782 -39.24 -34.01 1.22
CA THR A 782 -40.46 -34.13 0.42
C THR A 782 -41.72 -34.41 1.26
N SER A 783 -41.59 -34.72 2.54
CA SER A 783 -42.69 -35.13 3.42
C SER A 783 -43.30 -34.01 4.30
N VAL A 784 -42.69 -32.82 4.39
CA VAL A 784 -43.10 -31.78 5.38
C VAL A 784 -43.39 -30.40 4.77
N ALA A 785 -43.42 -30.28 3.43
CA ALA A 785 -43.73 -29.00 2.79
C ALA A 785 -45.22 -28.63 2.97
N MET A 786 -45.52 -27.88 4.04
CA MET A 786 -46.80 -27.22 4.33
C MET A 786 -47.42 -26.49 3.11
N PRO A 787 -46.64 -25.86 2.20
CA PRO A 787 -47.19 -25.27 0.97
C PRO A 787 -47.82 -26.29 0.00
N LEU A 788 -47.32 -27.54 -0.05
CA LEU A 788 -47.90 -28.61 -0.88
C LEU A 788 -49.14 -29.22 -0.23
N GLN A 789 -49.16 -29.38 1.10
CA GLN A 789 -50.36 -29.78 1.84
C GLN A 789 -51.47 -28.73 1.73
N LEU A 790 -51.14 -27.44 1.80
CA LEU A 790 -52.09 -26.36 1.57
C LEU A 790 -52.59 -26.34 0.12
N ARG A 791 -51.75 -26.63 -0.88
CA ARG A 791 -52.17 -26.78 -2.29
C ARG A 791 -53.08 -27.99 -2.51
N ALA A 792 -52.78 -29.12 -1.88
CA ALA A 792 -53.60 -30.31 -1.94
C ALA A 792 -54.96 -30.08 -1.25
N LEU A 793 -54.97 -29.46 -0.08
CA LEU A 793 -56.19 -29.10 0.63
C LEU A 793 -57.03 -28.07 -0.14
N THR A 794 -56.41 -27.05 -0.75
CA THR A 794 -57.14 -26.09 -1.59
C THR A 794 -57.69 -26.74 -2.87
N SER A 795 -56.99 -27.72 -3.45
CA SER A 795 -57.52 -28.48 -4.59
C SER A 795 -58.64 -29.45 -4.22
N LEU A 796 -58.71 -29.87 -2.95
CA LEU A 796 -59.77 -30.74 -2.42
C LEU A 796 -61.00 -29.95 -1.94
N THR A 797 -60.85 -28.68 -1.59
CA THR A 797 -61.96 -27.81 -1.18
C THR A 797 -62.62 -27.07 -2.35
N HIS A 798 -62.01 -27.09 -3.55
CA HIS A 798 -62.63 -26.60 -4.77
C HIS A 798 -63.05 -27.76 -5.68
N SER A 799 -64.17 -28.40 -5.33
CA SER A 799 -64.95 -29.20 -6.28
C SER A 799 -66.01 -28.30 -6.93
N GLN A 800 -65.79 -27.96 -8.22
CA GLN A 800 -66.68 -27.27 -9.17
C GLN A 800 -67.30 -25.93 -8.77
#